data_AF-A0A2N6ST86-F1
#
_entry.id   AF-A0A2N6ST86-F1
#
_cell.length_a   1.000
_cell.length_b   1.000
_cell.length_c   1.000
_cell.angle_alpha   90.00
_cell.angle_beta   90.00
_cell.angle_gamma   90.00
#
_symmetry.space_group_name_H-M   'P 1'
#
loop_
_entity.id
_entity.type
_entity.pdbx_description
1 polymer ?
#
loop_
_entity_poly.entity_id
_entity_poly.type
_entity_poly.pdbx_seq_one_letter_code
_entity_poly.pdbx_strand_id
1 'polypeptide(L)'
;MEFDARKEIKLIIEKWLKDTLKKSDIKENDNLIEKGLSSMQVMQLSGILKKEGLRISFAKLIEKPTLNSWFDLVANSKIIKKHSKDNKKSNDGKDSFNLTDVQYSYFIGRSDDQTLGGVGCHAYIEIDGKDIDYKRLNDAWNKLQYRHPMLRARFTEDGKQEILDKPFSEEIEVLDLSNLDDEENKIRLDEIRESLSHRKLRVEMGEVAGLKLANLSQNRNKIFFDLDLLVADVMSLSHILKELGELYLGKELDNLNNYTFKDYINNLEVDSEIYKKDQEFWKEKIDSFEIERPNLPLKKAPEQIKETRFTRRKRVIEKDKWSKIKEVAASYKSTPSMVLLTAYALILERWTNQDKFFINLPLFNRDLSNENLKDMVADFTNILLVEHERKNDTSFLETLNRISKTFIDNASHSSYSGVKVQRDISKSQGSSLNVAPVVFACNIDYPLETETSSKALGKITYMVSQTPGVWLDFQSYIKDGDLVLCWDSVDELFPEKMLDDMLNSLEEQLLRLTKYDDWIATNENSNNYLKYREYKKCSFNYNKLQSMDVPLGEKSRVYTTNLTVTQNKMIDIWKKHLDIREISIYDNYFKIGGDSLKAMGIINEIKRVFKLENQISMNLIFTNLTIERISDKIDEILEDIEVYSI
;
A
#
# COMPACT_ATOMS: atom_id res chain seq x y z
N MET A 1 -40.22 14.81 -10.04
CA MET A 1 -39.42 13.68 -9.50
C MET A 1 -37.94 14.03 -9.38
N GLU A 2 -37.20 14.36 -10.45
CA GLU A 2 -35.76 14.69 -10.31
C GLU A 2 -35.47 15.96 -9.50
N PHE A 3 -36.31 16.99 -9.61
CA PHE A 3 -36.19 18.22 -8.80
C PHE A 3 -36.30 17.93 -7.29
N ASP A 4 -37.16 16.97 -6.91
CA ASP A 4 -37.40 16.60 -5.51
C ASP A 4 -36.21 15.81 -4.95
N ALA A 5 -35.70 14.83 -5.73
CA ALA A 5 -34.50 14.07 -5.37
C ALA A 5 -33.26 14.96 -5.19
N ARG A 6 -33.06 15.98 -6.03
CA ARG A 6 -31.95 16.93 -5.89
C ARG A 6 -32.05 17.75 -4.61
N LYS A 7 -33.26 18.14 -4.22
CA LYS A 7 -33.50 18.88 -2.97
C LYS A 7 -33.19 18.00 -1.76
N GLU A 8 -33.58 16.74 -1.81
CA GLU A 8 -33.27 15.74 -0.77
C GLU A 8 -31.76 15.52 -0.62
N ILE A 9 -31.03 15.35 -1.73
CA ILE A 9 -29.58 15.21 -1.70
C ILE A 9 -28.89 16.44 -1.09
N LYS A 10 -29.34 17.65 -1.40
CA LYS A 10 -28.80 18.87 -0.78
C LYS A 10 -28.98 18.86 0.74
N LEU A 11 -30.15 18.43 1.23
CA LEU A 11 -30.41 18.27 2.67
C LEU A 11 -29.52 17.19 3.30
N ILE A 12 -29.23 16.10 2.59
CA ILE A 12 -28.29 15.07 3.04
C ILE A 12 -26.88 15.66 3.21
N ILE A 13 -26.39 16.42 2.23
CA ILE A 13 -25.09 17.10 2.30
C ILE A 13 -25.03 18.03 3.52
N GLU A 14 -26.05 18.89 3.70
CA GLU A 14 -26.09 19.84 4.82
C GLU A 14 -26.11 19.14 6.18
N LYS A 15 -26.93 18.08 6.32
CA LYS A 15 -27.00 17.29 7.55
C LYS A 15 -25.67 16.61 7.84
N TRP A 16 -25.09 15.95 6.83
CA TRP A 16 -23.80 15.29 6.95
C TRP A 16 -22.67 16.27 7.33
N LEU A 17 -22.64 17.47 6.74
CA LEU A 17 -21.67 18.51 7.10
C LEU A 17 -21.82 18.97 8.55
N LYS A 18 -23.06 19.18 9.02
CA LYS A 18 -23.32 19.57 10.41
C LYS A 18 -22.84 18.49 11.40
N ASP A 19 -23.12 17.22 11.11
CA ASP A 19 -22.70 16.10 11.95
C ASP A 19 -21.17 15.92 11.95
N THR A 20 -20.53 16.12 10.78
CA THR A 20 -19.10 15.91 10.57
C THR A 20 -18.25 17.03 11.20
N LEU A 21 -18.60 18.30 10.94
CA LEU A 21 -17.82 19.44 11.42
C LEU A 21 -18.24 19.92 12.81
N LYS A 22 -19.40 19.48 13.32
CA LYS A 22 -19.99 19.91 14.61
C LYS A 22 -20.05 21.44 14.74
N LYS A 23 -20.23 22.15 13.63
CA LYS A 23 -20.31 23.63 13.55
C LYS A 23 -21.66 24.05 13.00
N SER A 24 -22.30 25.04 13.63
CA SER A 24 -23.64 25.51 13.26
C SER A 24 -23.67 26.54 12.12
N ASP A 25 -22.58 27.29 11.91
CA ASP A 25 -22.52 28.42 10.96
C ASP A 25 -21.55 28.17 9.80
N ILE A 26 -21.94 27.33 8.84
CA ILE A 26 -21.22 27.16 7.56
C ILE A 26 -21.95 28.00 6.50
N LYS A 27 -21.28 29.01 5.95
CA LYS A 27 -21.84 29.80 4.83
C LYS A 27 -21.61 29.06 3.51
N GLU A 28 -22.44 29.35 2.49
CA GLU A 28 -22.39 28.65 1.20
C GLU A 28 -21.03 28.72 0.49
N ASN A 29 -20.31 29.83 0.67
CA ASN A 29 -19.01 30.09 0.04
C ASN A 29 -17.82 29.88 1.00
N ASP A 30 -18.05 29.41 2.22
CA ASP A 30 -16.96 29.07 3.14
C ASP A 30 -16.16 27.90 2.56
N ASN A 31 -14.84 27.97 2.64
CA ASN A 31 -14.00 26.83 2.33
C ASN A 31 -14.11 25.80 3.45
N LEU A 32 -14.56 24.59 3.13
CA LEU A 32 -14.84 23.57 4.12
C LEU A 32 -13.56 22.96 4.74
N ILE A 33 -12.43 22.99 4.02
CA ILE A 33 -11.13 22.56 4.56
C ILE A 33 -10.68 23.52 5.68
N GLU A 34 -10.85 24.83 5.49
CA GLU A 34 -10.63 25.84 6.56
C GLU A 34 -11.49 25.56 7.80
N LYS A 35 -12.67 24.95 7.61
CA LYS A 35 -13.56 24.59 8.71
C LYS A 35 -13.21 23.25 9.37
N GLY A 36 -12.22 22.52 8.87
CA GLY A 36 -11.72 21.27 9.44
C GLY A 36 -12.09 19.99 8.67
N LEU A 37 -12.55 20.11 7.43
CA LEU A 37 -12.88 18.98 6.58
C LEU A 37 -11.61 18.25 6.12
N SER A 38 -11.52 16.94 6.36
CA SER A 38 -10.39 16.11 5.91
C SER A 38 -10.66 15.40 4.58
N SER A 39 -9.59 14.94 3.90
CA SER A 39 -9.71 14.23 2.63
C SER A 39 -10.60 12.99 2.74
N MET A 40 -10.45 12.23 3.82
CA MET A 40 -11.21 11.02 4.08
C MET A 40 -12.70 11.29 4.28
N GLN A 41 -13.06 12.39 4.96
CA GLN A 41 -14.46 12.81 5.09
C GLN A 41 -15.07 13.14 3.72
N VAL A 42 -14.31 13.78 2.82
CA VAL A 42 -14.78 14.03 1.45
C VAL A 42 -14.98 12.73 0.67
N MET A 43 -14.11 11.73 0.87
CA MET A 43 -14.28 10.40 0.27
C MET A 43 -15.55 9.71 0.79
N GLN A 44 -15.86 9.83 2.08
CA GLN A 44 -17.11 9.33 2.66
C GLN A 44 -18.33 9.97 2.00
N LEU A 45 -18.31 11.30 1.82
CA LEU A 45 -19.40 12.01 1.16
C LEU A 45 -19.59 11.53 -0.29
N SER A 46 -18.50 11.31 -1.04
CA SER A 46 -18.58 10.75 -2.39
C SER A 46 -19.29 9.38 -2.40
N GLY A 47 -19.04 8.52 -1.41
CA GLY A 47 -19.77 7.25 -1.21
C GLY A 47 -21.25 7.46 -0.92
N ILE A 48 -21.59 8.37 -0.01
CA ILE A 48 -22.99 8.73 0.32
C ILE A 48 -23.73 9.20 -0.92
N LEU A 49 -23.15 10.12 -1.71
CA LEU A 49 -23.77 10.63 -2.93
C LEU A 49 -23.99 9.51 -3.96
N LYS A 50 -23.03 8.58 -4.09
CA LYS A 50 -23.15 7.41 -4.98
C LYS A 50 -24.34 6.53 -4.58
N LYS A 51 -24.58 6.33 -3.28
CA LYS A 51 -25.72 5.57 -2.75
C LYS A 51 -27.08 6.21 -3.08
N GLU A 52 -27.12 7.54 -3.19
CA GLU A 52 -28.27 8.33 -3.62
C GLU A 52 -28.39 8.45 -5.16
N GLY A 53 -27.56 7.74 -5.92
CA GLY A 53 -27.60 7.71 -7.39
C GLY A 53 -26.83 8.84 -8.07
N LEU A 54 -26.04 9.62 -7.33
CA LEU A 54 -25.18 10.68 -7.83
C LEU A 54 -23.71 10.26 -7.84
N ARG A 55 -23.15 10.08 -9.03
CA ARG A 55 -21.73 9.76 -9.20
C ARG A 55 -20.89 11.03 -9.24
N ILE A 56 -20.62 11.60 -8.07
CA ILE A 56 -19.68 12.71 -7.89
C ILE A 56 -18.43 12.15 -7.19
N SER A 57 -17.28 12.22 -7.85
CA SER A 57 -16.02 11.69 -7.31
C SER A 57 -15.48 12.58 -6.18
N PHE A 58 -14.68 11.96 -5.30
CA PHE A 58 -13.88 12.68 -4.30
C PHE A 58 -13.11 13.86 -4.90
N ALA A 59 -12.44 13.63 -6.03
CA ALA A 59 -11.62 14.65 -6.67
C ALA A 59 -12.42 15.91 -7.07
N LYS A 60 -13.64 15.75 -7.59
CA LYS A 60 -14.52 16.89 -7.91
C LYS A 60 -14.96 17.67 -6.66
N LEU A 61 -15.19 16.97 -5.55
CA LEU A 61 -15.59 17.60 -4.29
C LEU A 61 -14.44 18.37 -3.65
N ILE A 62 -13.22 17.80 -3.67
CA ILE A 62 -12.06 18.42 -3.02
C ILE A 62 -11.45 19.56 -3.86
N GLU A 63 -11.67 19.58 -5.18
CA GLU A 63 -11.23 20.68 -6.06
C GLU A 63 -11.84 22.03 -5.65
N LYS A 64 -13.13 22.04 -5.32
CA LYS A 64 -13.86 23.22 -4.84
C LYS A 64 -14.70 22.84 -3.61
N PRO A 65 -14.08 22.81 -2.41
CA PRO A 65 -14.73 22.33 -1.20
C PRO A 65 -15.59 23.44 -0.59
N THR A 66 -16.62 23.88 -1.29
CA THR A 66 -17.63 24.84 -0.81
C THR A 66 -19.02 24.25 -1.03
N LEU A 67 -19.96 24.60 -0.15
CA LEU A 67 -21.34 24.09 -0.25
C LEU A 67 -21.99 24.52 -1.57
N ASN A 68 -21.75 25.75 -2.01
CA ASN A 68 -22.25 26.28 -3.27
C ASN A 68 -21.75 25.46 -4.47
N SER A 69 -20.43 25.23 -4.56
CA SER A 69 -19.84 24.43 -5.65
C SER A 69 -20.35 22.99 -5.63
N TRP A 70 -20.55 22.40 -4.45
CA TRP A 70 -21.13 21.05 -4.34
C TRP A 70 -22.59 21.01 -4.79
N PHE A 71 -23.37 22.04 -4.46
CA PHE A 71 -24.75 22.17 -4.94
C PHE A 71 -24.84 22.34 -6.45
N ASP A 72 -23.88 23.04 -7.07
CA ASP A 72 -23.75 23.13 -8.52
C ASP A 72 -23.40 21.76 -9.13
N LEU A 73 -22.51 20.99 -8.50
CA LEU A 73 -22.21 19.62 -8.95
C LEU A 73 -23.46 18.73 -8.89
N VAL A 74 -24.25 18.81 -7.81
CA VAL A 74 -25.53 18.08 -7.68
C VAL A 74 -26.52 18.53 -8.76
N ALA A 75 -26.60 19.83 -9.05
CA ALA A 75 -27.49 20.37 -10.08
C ALA A 75 -27.08 19.98 -11.51
N ASN A 76 -25.81 19.71 -11.77
CA ASN A 76 -25.32 19.37 -13.11
C ASN A 76 -25.09 17.86 -13.32
N SER A 77 -25.21 17.06 -12.28
CA SER A 77 -25.00 15.62 -12.35
C SER A 77 -26.28 14.85 -12.73
N LYS A 78 -26.13 13.80 -13.54
CA LYS A 78 -27.21 12.87 -13.86
C LYS A 78 -27.50 11.99 -12.65
N ILE A 79 -28.76 11.90 -12.25
CA ILE A 79 -29.20 10.96 -11.21
C ILE A 79 -29.50 9.64 -11.88
N ILE A 80 -28.68 8.63 -11.60
CA ILE A 80 -28.92 7.27 -12.09
C ILE A 80 -29.90 6.62 -11.12
N LYS A 81 -31.14 6.38 -11.56
CA LYS A 81 -32.14 5.68 -10.74
C LYS A 81 -31.58 4.33 -10.30
N LYS A 82 -31.69 4.04 -9.00
CA LYS A 82 -31.45 2.70 -8.44
C LYS A 82 -32.24 1.68 -9.25
N HIS A 83 -31.56 0.73 -9.89
CA HIS A 83 -32.12 -0.61 -9.89
C HIS A 83 -32.05 -1.07 -8.44
N SER A 84 -33.21 -1.39 -7.85
CA SER A 84 -33.28 -2.17 -6.62
C SER A 84 -32.55 -3.48 -6.91
N LYS A 85 -31.25 -3.53 -6.61
CA LYS A 85 -30.53 -4.78 -6.57
C LYS A 85 -30.97 -5.44 -5.29
N ASP A 86 -31.92 -6.36 -5.42
CA ASP A 86 -31.93 -7.49 -4.51
C ASP A 86 -30.48 -7.98 -4.42
N ASN A 87 -29.93 -7.98 -3.21
CA ASN A 87 -28.66 -8.66 -2.94
C ASN A 87 -28.82 -10.06 -3.51
N LYS A 88 -28.24 -10.34 -4.68
CA LYS A 88 -28.30 -11.67 -5.26
C LYS A 88 -27.68 -12.59 -4.21
N LYS A 89 -28.50 -13.48 -3.66
CA LYS A 89 -28.02 -14.53 -2.76
C LYS A 89 -26.90 -15.29 -3.46
N SER A 90 -25.85 -15.56 -2.69
CA SER A 90 -24.72 -16.39 -3.06
C SER A 90 -25.18 -17.76 -3.53
N ASN A 91 -24.46 -18.33 -4.50
CA ASN A 91 -24.29 -19.78 -4.55
C ASN A 91 -23.54 -20.18 -3.28
N ASP A 92 -24.12 -21.05 -2.46
CA ASP A 92 -23.56 -21.62 -1.22
C ASP A 92 -22.38 -22.60 -1.46
N GLY A 93 -21.56 -22.32 -2.47
CA GLY A 93 -20.37 -23.12 -2.78
C GLY A 93 -19.14 -22.65 -2.01
N LYS A 94 -18.33 -23.63 -1.55
CA LYS A 94 -16.89 -23.50 -1.24
C LYS A 94 -16.10 -23.12 -2.50
N ASP A 95 -16.47 -22.02 -3.14
CA ASP A 95 -15.89 -21.58 -4.40
C ASP A 95 -14.87 -20.48 -4.11
N SER A 96 -13.67 -20.68 -4.64
CA SER A 96 -12.60 -19.68 -4.68
C SER A 96 -13.05 -18.43 -5.43
N PHE A 97 -12.45 -17.29 -5.08
CA PHE A 97 -12.74 -16.00 -5.71
C PHE A 97 -11.46 -15.21 -5.98
N ASN A 98 -11.53 -14.23 -6.88
CA ASN A 98 -10.36 -13.53 -7.39
C ASN A 98 -9.74 -12.58 -6.34
N LEU A 99 -8.44 -12.33 -6.47
CA LEU A 99 -7.73 -11.27 -5.75
C LEU A 99 -8.05 -9.90 -6.35
N THR A 100 -7.99 -8.85 -5.52
CA THR A 100 -7.87 -7.47 -6.04
C THR A 100 -6.52 -7.26 -6.70
N ASP A 101 -6.37 -6.19 -7.49
CA ASP A 101 -5.07 -5.81 -8.07
C ASP A 101 -3.98 -5.65 -6.99
N VAL A 102 -4.35 -5.12 -5.82
CA VAL A 102 -3.44 -4.89 -4.69
C VAL A 102 -3.09 -6.19 -3.96
N GLN A 103 -4.09 -7.02 -3.64
CA GLN A 103 -3.85 -8.35 -3.07
C GLN A 103 -2.97 -9.18 -4.00
N TYR A 104 -3.18 -9.11 -5.30
CA TYR A 104 -2.35 -9.78 -6.30
C TYR A 104 -0.89 -9.29 -6.26
N SER A 105 -0.67 -7.97 -6.18
CA SER A 105 0.66 -7.38 -6.06
C SER A 105 1.38 -7.85 -4.79
N TYR A 106 0.71 -7.86 -3.65
CA TYR A 106 1.27 -8.39 -2.39
C TYR A 106 1.56 -9.88 -2.47
N PHE A 107 0.67 -10.64 -3.11
CA PHE A 107 0.82 -12.10 -3.24
C PHE A 107 2.02 -12.48 -4.09
N ILE A 108 2.19 -11.86 -5.26
CA ILE A 108 3.34 -12.11 -6.13
C ILE A 108 4.64 -11.58 -5.51
N GLY A 109 4.61 -10.38 -4.93
CA GLY A 109 5.78 -9.75 -4.34
C GLY A 109 6.44 -10.61 -3.25
N ARG A 110 5.67 -11.47 -2.58
CA ARG A 110 6.16 -12.29 -1.46
C ARG A 110 7.12 -13.40 -1.86
N SER A 111 7.14 -13.78 -3.14
CA SER A 111 7.96 -14.89 -3.63
C SER A 111 9.45 -14.60 -3.45
N ASP A 112 10.24 -15.64 -3.16
CA ASP A 112 11.68 -15.53 -2.92
C ASP A 112 12.47 -15.15 -4.18
N ASP A 113 11.80 -15.16 -5.34
CA ASP A 113 12.35 -14.86 -6.66
C ASP A 113 12.12 -13.41 -7.10
N GLN A 114 11.40 -12.61 -6.30
CA GLN A 114 11.20 -11.19 -6.54
C GLN A 114 12.33 -10.37 -5.92
N THR A 115 12.68 -9.25 -6.57
CA THR A 115 13.59 -8.26 -6.00
C THR A 115 12.98 -7.69 -4.71
N LEU A 116 13.72 -7.78 -3.61
CA LEU A 116 13.21 -7.48 -2.27
C LEU A 116 11.93 -8.27 -1.91
N GLY A 117 11.87 -9.51 -2.40
CA GLY A 117 10.86 -10.50 -2.07
C GLY A 117 11.22 -11.31 -0.83
N GLY A 118 10.59 -12.48 -0.70
CA GLY A 118 10.75 -13.37 0.46
C GLY A 118 10.11 -12.87 1.76
N VAL A 119 9.37 -11.76 1.70
CA VAL A 119 8.63 -11.16 2.81
C VAL A 119 7.16 -11.02 2.47
N GLY A 120 6.26 -11.12 3.45
CA GLY A 120 4.84 -10.78 3.24
C GLY A 120 4.61 -9.26 3.26
N CYS A 121 3.44 -8.82 2.78
CA CYS A 121 2.94 -7.50 3.15
C CYS A 121 2.45 -7.61 4.61
N HIS A 122 3.37 -7.41 5.55
CA HIS A 122 3.25 -7.90 6.92
C HIS A 122 3.15 -6.72 7.88
N ALA A 123 2.22 -6.77 8.83
CA ALA A 123 2.15 -5.83 9.95
C ALA A 123 2.40 -6.58 11.26
N TYR A 124 3.38 -6.14 12.04
CA TYR A 124 3.72 -6.68 13.35
C TYR A 124 3.53 -5.62 14.43
N ILE A 125 2.93 -6.00 15.57
CA ILE A 125 2.58 -5.13 16.69
C ILE A 125 2.94 -5.81 18.02
N GLU A 126 3.49 -5.03 18.94
CA GLU A 126 3.65 -5.42 20.34
C GLU A 126 2.81 -4.56 21.27
N ILE A 127 2.15 -5.20 22.21
CA ILE A 127 1.29 -4.55 23.21
C ILE A 127 1.80 -4.92 24.61
N ASP A 128 2.06 -3.91 25.43
CA ASP A 128 2.43 -4.08 26.83
C ASP A 128 1.15 -4.13 27.67
N GLY A 129 0.81 -5.34 28.11
CA GLY A 129 -0.37 -5.65 28.91
C GLY A 129 -0.03 -5.87 30.39
N LYS A 130 -1.08 -5.97 31.20
CA LYS A 130 -0.98 -6.29 32.63
C LYS A 130 -2.16 -7.16 33.04
N ASP A 131 -1.88 -8.19 33.83
CA ASP A 131 -2.87 -9.15 34.34
C ASP A 131 -3.74 -9.74 33.20
N ILE A 132 -3.11 -10.09 32.06
CA ILE A 132 -3.79 -10.67 30.90
C ILE A 132 -4.11 -12.15 31.17
N ASP A 133 -5.39 -12.50 31.12
CA ASP A 133 -5.87 -13.88 31.24
C ASP A 133 -5.80 -14.59 29.89
N TYR A 134 -4.96 -15.62 29.80
CA TYR A 134 -4.77 -16.40 28.58
C TYR A 134 -6.08 -17.03 28.06
N LYS A 135 -6.91 -17.62 28.92
CA LYS A 135 -8.12 -18.33 28.47
C LYS A 135 -9.11 -17.35 27.85
N ARG A 136 -9.32 -16.21 28.50
CA ARG A 136 -10.16 -15.13 27.98
C ARG A 136 -9.62 -14.56 26.67
N LEU A 137 -8.29 -14.39 26.56
CA LEU A 137 -7.67 -13.91 25.34
C LEU A 137 -7.83 -14.93 24.20
N ASN A 138 -7.64 -16.21 24.47
CA ASN A 138 -7.82 -17.30 23.50
C ASN A 138 -9.26 -17.39 23.00
N ASP A 139 -10.24 -17.34 23.93
CA ASP A 139 -11.66 -17.33 23.58
C ASP A 139 -12.04 -16.11 22.74
N ALA A 140 -11.52 -14.92 23.09
CA ALA A 140 -11.75 -13.70 22.34
C ALA A 140 -11.15 -13.77 20.93
N TRP A 141 -9.92 -14.29 20.81
CA TRP A 141 -9.25 -14.49 19.53
C TRP A 141 -10.01 -15.46 18.63
N ASN A 142 -10.45 -16.60 19.17
CA ASN A 142 -11.26 -17.57 18.42
C ASN A 142 -12.58 -16.96 17.93
N LYS A 143 -13.31 -16.27 18.81
CA LYS A 143 -14.55 -15.57 18.41
C LYS A 143 -14.30 -14.58 17.28
N LEU A 144 -13.20 -13.83 17.33
CA LEU A 144 -12.84 -12.86 16.30
C LEU A 144 -12.51 -13.55 14.96
N GLN A 145 -11.72 -14.62 14.97
CA GLN A 145 -11.37 -15.38 13.78
C GLN A 145 -12.60 -16.00 13.10
N TYR A 146 -13.55 -16.53 13.88
CA TYR A 146 -14.80 -17.08 13.34
C TYR A 146 -15.76 -16.00 12.84
N ARG A 147 -15.75 -14.83 13.49
CA ARG A 147 -16.56 -13.67 13.11
C ARG A 147 -16.15 -13.11 11.75
N HIS A 148 -14.85 -13.02 11.45
CA HIS A 148 -14.34 -12.41 10.22
C HIS A 148 -13.81 -13.47 9.24
N PRO A 149 -14.51 -13.75 8.11
CA PRO A 149 -14.09 -14.75 7.13
C PRO A 149 -12.66 -14.59 6.64
N MET A 150 -12.19 -13.35 6.45
CA MET A 150 -10.85 -13.09 5.93
C MET A 150 -9.72 -13.50 6.89
N LEU A 151 -9.97 -13.65 8.19
CA LEU A 151 -9.00 -14.23 9.14
C LEU A 151 -8.86 -15.76 9.00
N ARG A 152 -9.66 -16.38 8.14
CA ARG A 152 -9.62 -17.81 7.77
C ARG A 152 -9.38 -17.97 6.27
N ALA A 153 -8.92 -16.91 5.59
CA ALA A 153 -8.67 -16.95 4.16
C ALA A 153 -7.38 -17.72 3.85
N ARG A 154 -7.39 -18.46 2.74
CA ARG A 154 -6.23 -19.14 2.16
C ARG A 154 -6.03 -18.63 0.73
N PHE A 155 -4.77 -18.42 0.33
CA PHE A 155 -4.41 -17.92 -0.99
C PHE A 155 -3.79 -19.03 -1.83
N THR A 156 -4.39 -19.32 -2.97
CA THR A 156 -4.00 -20.44 -3.83
C THR A 156 -2.95 -20.01 -4.85
N GLU A 157 -2.15 -20.97 -5.33
CA GLU A 157 -1.12 -20.73 -6.34
C GLU A 157 -1.69 -20.18 -7.66
N ASP A 158 -2.95 -20.43 -8.00
CA ASP A 158 -3.59 -19.84 -9.19
C ASP A 158 -4.05 -18.38 -8.99
N GLY A 159 -3.66 -17.73 -7.90
CA GLY A 159 -3.98 -16.33 -7.64
C GLY A 159 -5.43 -16.11 -7.25
N LYS A 160 -6.00 -17.03 -6.47
CA LYS A 160 -7.34 -16.92 -5.88
C LYS A 160 -7.28 -17.01 -4.37
N GLN A 161 -8.44 -16.79 -3.74
CA GLN A 161 -8.62 -16.87 -2.31
C GLN A 161 -9.86 -17.72 -1.98
N GLU A 162 -9.77 -18.47 -0.88
CA GLU A 162 -10.81 -19.34 -0.35
C GLU A 162 -10.97 -19.10 1.14
N ILE A 163 -12.19 -19.24 1.67
CA ILE A 163 -12.43 -19.17 3.10
C ILE A 163 -12.50 -20.58 3.67
N LEU A 164 -11.62 -20.90 4.61
CA LEU A 164 -11.62 -22.20 5.30
C LEU A 164 -12.75 -22.28 6.34
N ASP A 165 -13.13 -23.49 6.76
CA ASP A 165 -14.17 -23.68 7.80
C ASP A 165 -13.65 -23.30 9.20
N LYS A 166 -12.35 -23.48 9.45
CA LYS A 166 -11.67 -23.18 10.72
C LYS A 166 -10.46 -22.27 10.49
N PRO A 167 -10.03 -21.49 11.50
CA PRO A 167 -8.77 -20.77 11.43
C PRO A 167 -7.57 -21.72 11.41
N PHE A 168 -6.41 -21.17 11.07
CA PHE A 168 -5.14 -21.92 11.05
C PHE A 168 -4.77 -22.47 12.44
N SER A 169 -5.00 -21.69 13.50
CA SER A 169 -4.86 -22.13 14.89
C SER A 169 -6.02 -21.62 15.74
N GLU A 170 -6.55 -22.48 16.61
CA GLU A 170 -7.53 -22.14 17.65
C GLU A 170 -6.86 -21.89 19.02
N GLU A 171 -5.53 -21.98 19.09
CA GLU A 171 -4.76 -21.83 20.32
C GLU A 171 -3.68 -20.75 20.16
N ILE A 172 -3.64 -19.84 21.14
CA ILE A 172 -2.58 -18.85 21.31
C ILE A 172 -1.38 -19.52 22.00
N GLU A 173 -0.19 -19.30 21.46
CA GLU A 173 1.04 -19.74 22.13
C GLU A 173 1.36 -18.85 23.34
N VAL A 174 1.64 -19.47 24.48
CA VAL A 174 2.03 -18.79 25.72
C VAL A 174 3.46 -19.13 26.09
N LEU A 175 4.28 -18.10 26.26
CA LEU A 175 5.68 -18.18 26.69
C LEU A 175 5.78 -17.72 28.14
N ASP A 176 6.28 -18.58 29.03
CA ASP A 176 6.54 -18.18 30.41
C ASP A 176 7.97 -17.68 30.56
N LEU A 177 8.12 -16.36 30.68
CA LEU A 177 9.39 -15.68 30.93
C LEU A 177 9.42 -15.05 32.33
N SER A 178 8.45 -15.38 33.19
CA SER A 178 8.25 -14.72 34.48
C SER A 178 9.37 -14.97 35.50
N ASN A 179 10.16 -16.03 35.30
CA ASN A 179 11.29 -16.41 36.15
C ASN A 179 12.64 -15.84 35.69
N LEU A 180 12.70 -15.21 34.51
CA LEU A 180 13.93 -14.59 34.01
C LEU A 180 14.15 -13.23 34.68
N ASP A 181 15.41 -12.81 34.80
CA ASP A 181 15.72 -11.44 35.18
C ASP A 181 15.39 -10.43 34.06
N ASP A 182 15.51 -9.14 34.33
CA ASP A 182 15.10 -8.10 33.36
C ASP A 182 15.99 -8.06 32.09
N GLU A 183 17.28 -8.41 32.19
CA GLU A 183 18.20 -8.44 31.04
C GLU A 183 17.95 -9.68 30.18
N GLU A 184 17.79 -10.85 30.81
CA GLU A 184 17.42 -12.10 30.14
C GLU A 184 16.05 -11.97 29.45
N ASN A 185 15.07 -11.37 30.12
CA ASN A 185 13.77 -11.06 29.54
C ASN A 185 13.90 -10.21 28.28
N LYS A 186 14.70 -9.14 28.34
CA LYS A 186 14.89 -8.24 27.20
C LYS A 186 15.50 -8.98 26.01
N ILE A 187 16.57 -9.76 26.23
CA ILE A 187 17.20 -10.58 25.18
C ILE A 187 16.17 -11.51 24.56
N ARG A 188 15.39 -12.21 25.39
CA ARG A 188 14.40 -13.18 24.89
C ARG A 188 13.25 -12.51 24.13
N LEU A 189 12.77 -11.36 24.60
CA LEU A 189 11.75 -10.57 23.91
C LEU A 189 12.27 -10.03 22.57
N ASP A 190 13.53 -9.62 22.50
CA ASP A 190 14.17 -9.16 21.26
C ASP A 190 14.32 -10.32 20.25
N GLU A 191 14.68 -11.53 20.69
CA GLU A 191 14.69 -12.73 19.85
C GLU A 191 13.29 -13.08 19.30
N ILE A 192 12.27 -13.02 20.15
CA ILE A 192 10.88 -13.26 19.74
C ILE A 192 10.44 -12.20 18.74
N ARG A 193 10.79 -10.92 18.98
CA ARG A 193 10.54 -9.83 18.03
C ARG A 193 11.16 -10.15 16.69
N GLU A 194 12.47 -10.35 16.62
CA GLU A 194 13.19 -10.62 15.37
C GLU A 194 12.62 -11.82 14.62
N SER A 195 12.20 -12.87 15.33
CA SER A 195 11.57 -14.03 14.71
C SER A 195 10.18 -13.73 14.15
N LEU A 196 9.34 -12.98 14.88
CA LEU A 196 7.95 -12.76 14.49
C LEU A 196 7.78 -11.57 13.55
N SER A 197 8.53 -10.48 13.72
CA SER A 197 8.39 -9.27 12.89
C SER A 197 8.79 -9.50 11.44
N HIS A 198 9.67 -10.46 11.18
CA HIS A 198 10.22 -10.79 9.87
C HIS A 198 9.80 -12.17 9.34
N ARG A 199 8.88 -12.89 10.02
CA ARG A 199 8.38 -14.15 9.48
C ARG A 199 7.54 -13.94 8.23
N LYS A 200 7.54 -14.95 7.37
CA LYS A 200 6.62 -15.06 6.24
C LYS A 200 5.47 -15.97 6.65
N LEU A 201 4.27 -15.40 6.81
CA LEU A 201 3.05 -16.15 7.12
C LEU A 201 2.68 -17.09 5.96
N ARG A 202 2.27 -18.32 6.29
CA ARG A 202 1.88 -19.37 5.32
C ARG A 202 0.44 -19.17 4.86
N VAL A 203 0.23 -18.10 4.10
CA VAL A 203 -1.09 -17.70 3.59
C VAL A 203 -1.72 -18.77 2.69
N GLU A 204 -0.91 -19.63 2.09
CA GLU A 204 -1.31 -20.82 1.32
C GLU A 204 -1.86 -21.96 2.18
N MET A 205 -1.62 -21.94 3.49
CA MET A 205 -2.21 -22.87 4.47
C MET A 205 -3.32 -22.22 5.29
N GLY A 206 -3.61 -20.94 5.06
CA GLY A 206 -4.57 -20.15 5.83
C GLY A 206 -3.99 -19.46 7.07
N GLU A 207 -2.66 -19.54 7.28
CA GLU A 207 -1.97 -18.77 8.32
C GLU A 207 -1.86 -17.31 7.84
N VAL A 208 -2.84 -16.48 8.20
CA VAL A 208 -2.91 -15.06 7.78
C VAL A 208 -2.74 -14.08 8.92
N ALA A 209 -2.83 -14.55 10.17
CA ALA A 209 -2.65 -13.76 11.38
C ALA A 209 -2.06 -14.63 12.49
N GLY A 210 -1.39 -14.00 13.46
CA GLY A 210 -0.89 -14.65 14.66
C GLY A 210 -1.10 -13.79 15.91
N LEU A 211 -1.27 -14.49 17.03
CA LEU A 211 -1.36 -13.90 18.36
C LEU A 211 -0.55 -14.79 19.31
N LYS A 212 0.36 -14.18 20.07
CA LYS A 212 1.15 -14.86 21.12
C LYS A 212 1.18 -14.02 22.39
N LEU A 213 1.34 -14.69 23.53
CA LEU A 213 1.42 -14.07 24.84
C LEU A 213 2.73 -14.47 25.53
N ALA A 214 3.50 -13.51 26.02
CA ALA A 214 4.57 -13.78 26.98
C ALA A 214 4.18 -13.26 28.36
N ASN A 215 4.34 -14.11 29.37
CA ASN A 215 4.17 -13.77 30.78
C ASN A 215 5.52 -13.30 31.34
N LEU A 216 5.53 -12.14 31.98
CA LEU A 216 6.71 -11.52 32.58
C LEU A 216 6.54 -11.43 34.09
N SER A 217 7.60 -11.01 34.79
CA SER A 217 7.57 -10.75 36.23
C SER A 217 6.51 -9.69 36.59
N GLN A 218 5.98 -9.77 37.82
CA GLN A 218 5.00 -8.82 38.38
C GLN A 218 3.68 -8.72 37.60
N ASN A 219 3.19 -9.85 37.07
CA ASN A 219 1.97 -9.95 36.26
C ASN A 219 1.96 -9.02 35.04
N ARG A 220 3.13 -8.65 34.53
CA ARG A 220 3.24 -7.95 33.24
C ARG A 220 3.12 -8.98 32.12
N ASN A 221 2.61 -8.53 30.98
CA ASN A 221 2.49 -9.37 29.80
C ASN A 221 2.98 -8.62 28.56
N LYS A 222 3.47 -9.38 27.59
CA LYS A 222 3.72 -8.90 26.24
C LYS A 222 2.83 -9.67 25.28
N ILE A 223 1.97 -8.96 24.56
CA ILE A 223 1.17 -9.56 23.48
C ILE A 223 1.87 -9.24 22.16
N PHE A 224 2.09 -10.27 21.36
CA PHE A 224 2.62 -10.17 20.01
C PHE A 224 1.50 -10.46 19.04
N PHE A 225 1.20 -9.51 18.16
CA PHE A 225 0.17 -9.64 17.14
C PHE A 225 0.77 -9.35 15.78
N ASP A 226 0.47 -10.20 14.80
CA ASP A 226 0.95 -10.02 13.45
C ASP A 226 -0.06 -10.48 12.40
N LEU A 227 -0.02 -9.85 11.23
CA LEU A 227 -1.08 -9.97 10.22
C LEU A 227 -0.49 -9.80 8.82
N ASP A 228 -0.92 -10.64 7.89
CA ASP A 228 -0.69 -10.42 6.46
C ASP A 228 -1.76 -9.47 5.91
N LEU A 229 -1.34 -8.30 5.43
CA LEU A 229 -2.24 -7.27 4.90
C LEU A 229 -2.93 -7.67 3.59
N LEU A 230 -2.69 -8.88 3.07
CA LEU A 230 -3.60 -9.51 2.11
C LEU A 230 -5.05 -9.60 2.61
N VAL A 231 -5.26 -9.76 3.91
CA VAL A 231 -6.59 -10.00 4.49
C VAL A 231 -7.19 -8.75 5.16
N ALA A 232 -6.43 -7.65 5.23
CA ALA A 232 -6.81 -6.47 5.98
C ALA A 232 -6.08 -5.21 5.50
N ASP A 233 -6.82 -4.12 5.32
CA ASP A 233 -6.26 -2.76 5.28
C ASP A 233 -5.99 -2.22 6.70
N VAL A 234 -5.44 -1.00 6.80
CA VAL A 234 -5.12 -0.35 8.09
C VAL A 234 -6.35 -0.13 8.97
N MET A 235 -7.53 0.10 8.39
CA MET A 235 -8.78 0.23 9.14
C MET A 235 -9.25 -1.11 9.69
N SER A 236 -9.18 -2.17 8.88
CA SER A 236 -9.42 -3.55 9.30
C SER A 236 -8.51 -3.93 10.47
N LEU A 237 -7.24 -3.54 10.43
CA LEU A 237 -6.30 -3.76 11.53
C LEU A 237 -6.75 -3.06 12.83
N SER A 238 -7.19 -1.79 12.75
CA SER A 238 -7.79 -1.08 13.89
C SER A 238 -9.06 -1.78 14.41
N HIS A 239 -9.93 -2.27 13.52
CA HIS A 239 -11.13 -3.02 13.90
C HIS A 239 -10.81 -4.34 14.58
N ILE A 240 -9.83 -5.11 14.07
CA ILE A 240 -9.37 -6.35 14.69
C ILE A 240 -8.92 -6.09 16.14
N LEU A 241 -8.06 -5.09 16.36
CA LEU A 241 -7.57 -4.78 17.71
C LEU A 241 -8.67 -4.28 18.65
N LYS A 242 -9.57 -3.43 18.14
CA LYS A 242 -10.73 -2.95 18.90
C LYS A 242 -11.66 -4.09 19.30
N GLU A 243 -12.07 -4.92 18.35
CA GLU A 243 -12.99 -6.03 18.60
C GLU A 243 -12.36 -7.12 19.46
N LEU A 244 -11.05 -7.40 19.31
CA LEU A 244 -10.33 -8.28 20.22
C LEU A 244 -10.42 -7.78 21.66
N GLY A 245 -10.19 -6.48 21.89
CA GLY A 245 -10.33 -5.86 23.21
C GLY A 245 -11.78 -5.93 23.74
N GLU A 246 -12.77 -5.68 22.89
CA GLU A 246 -14.19 -5.79 23.26
C GLU A 246 -14.59 -7.21 23.67
N LEU A 247 -14.21 -8.21 22.87
CA LEU A 247 -14.46 -9.62 23.15
C LEU A 247 -13.71 -10.09 24.40
N TYR A 248 -12.47 -9.63 24.61
CA TYR A 248 -11.69 -9.93 25.81
C TYR A 248 -12.38 -9.39 27.09
N LEU A 249 -12.98 -8.20 27.01
CA LEU A 249 -13.78 -7.61 28.09
C LEU A 249 -15.16 -8.30 28.28
N GLY A 250 -15.50 -9.30 27.47
CA GLY A 250 -16.74 -10.06 27.56
C GLY A 250 -17.93 -9.40 26.87
N LYS A 251 -17.71 -8.39 26.01
CA LYS A 251 -18.77 -7.80 25.19
C LYS A 251 -19.20 -8.77 24.10
N GLU A 252 -20.50 -8.98 23.95
CA GLU A 252 -21.05 -9.66 22.78
C GLU A 252 -21.12 -8.69 21.60
N LEU A 253 -20.64 -9.13 20.43
CA LEU A 253 -20.66 -8.36 19.20
C LEU A 253 -21.78 -8.86 18.30
N ASP A 254 -22.56 -7.94 17.73
CA ASP A 254 -23.64 -8.25 16.79
C ASP A 254 -23.12 -9.06 15.61
N ASN A 255 -23.82 -10.10 15.16
CA ASN A 255 -23.37 -10.86 13.99
C ASN A 255 -23.17 -9.93 12.79
N LEU A 256 -22.04 -10.08 12.10
CA LEU A 256 -21.82 -9.36 10.84
C LEU A 256 -22.87 -9.77 9.81
N ASN A 257 -23.12 -8.88 8.85
CA ASN A 257 -23.99 -9.21 7.75
C ASN A 257 -23.42 -10.41 6.96
N ASN A 258 -24.29 -11.23 6.38
CA ASN A 258 -23.91 -12.35 5.50
C ASN A 258 -23.23 -11.89 4.20
N TYR A 259 -23.17 -10.58 3.94
CA TYR A 259 -22.45 -10.01 2.82
C TYR A 259 -20.94 -10.02 3.10
N THR A 260 -20.21 -10.85 2.37
CA THR A 260 -18.78 -11.09 2.58
C THR A 260 -17.90 -10.32 1.59
N PHE A 261 -16.58 -10.37 1.79
CA PHE A 261 -15.63 -9.80 0.82
C PHE A 261 -15.72 -10.47 -0.56
N LYS A 262 -16.05 -11.78 -0.61
CA LYS A 262 -16.33 -12.48 -1.86
C LYS A 262 -17.50 -11.83 -2.60
N ASP A 263 -18.57 -11.48 -1.89
CA ASP A 263 -19.72 -10.79 -2.48
C ASP A 263 -19.35 -9.39 -2.94
N TYR A 264 -18.52 -8.67 -2.17
CA TYR A 264 -17.98 -7.37 -2.57
C TYR A 264 -17.25 -7.47 -3.91
N ILE A 265 -16.27 -8.37 -4.03
CA ILE A 265 -15.49 -8.58 -5.26
C ILE A 265 -16.38 -8.94 -6.45
N ASN A 266 -17.33 -9.87 -6.25
CA ASN A 266 -18.23 -10.31 -7.32
C ASN A 266 -19.21 -9.21 -7.77
N ASN A 267 -19.46 -8.20 -6.93
CA ASN A 267 -20.35 -7.08 -7.21
C ASN A 267 -19.59 -5.78 -7.55
N LEU A 268 -18.26 -5.82 -7.70
CA LEU A 268 -17.48 -4.68 -8.16
C LEU A 268 -17.86 -4.33 -9.61
N GLU A 269 -18.82 -3.43 -9.76
CA GLU A 269 -19.13 -2.82 -11.05
C GLU A 269 -18.20 -1.65 -11.32
N VAL A 270 -17.29 -1.87 -12.26
CA VAL A 270 -16.51 -0.80 -12.86
C VAL A 270 -17.27 -0.31 -14.09
N ASP A 271 -17.60 0.98 -14.11
CA ASP A 271 -18.17 1.61 -15.30
C ASP A 271 -17.14 1.57 -16.44
N SER A 272 -17.45 0.84 -17.50
CA SER A 272 -16.51 0.57 -18.59
C SER A 272 -16.10 1.83 -19.36
N GLU A 273 -16.95 2.86 -19.39
CA GLU A 273 -16.61 4.14 -20.01
C GLU A 273 -15.65 4.94 -19.13
N ILE A 274 -15.89 4.98 -17.82
CA ILE A 274 -14.98 5.65 -16.86
C ILE A 274 -13.63 4.94 -16.86
N TYR A 275 -13.62 3.61 -16.80
CA TYR A 275 -12.40 2.82 -16.79
C TYR A 275 -11.52 3.05 -18.01
N LYS A 276 -12.12 3.12 -19.22
CA LYS A 276 -11.39 3.40 -20.46
C LYS A 276 -10.79 4.80 -20.46
N LYS A 277 -11.53 5.81 -20.00
CA LYS A 277 -11.02 7.19 -19.87
C LYS A 277 -9.86 7.28 -18.89
N ASP A 278 -9.97 6.61 -17.75
CA ASP A 278 -8.89 6.56 -16.76
C ASP A 278 -7.65 5.85 -17.32
N GLN A 279 -7.84 4.75 -18.07
CA GLN A 279 -6.75 4.07 -18.76
C GLN A 279 -6.07 4.98 -19.80
N GLU A 280 -6.84 5.72 -20.60
CA GLU A 280 -6.31 6.66 -21.60
C GLU A 280 -5.52 7.80 -20.93
N PHE A 281 -6.04 8.38 -19.85
CA PHE A 281 -5.34 9.39 -19.05
C PHE A 281 -3.97 8.89 -18.56
N TRP A 282 -3.93 7.69 -17.98
CA TRP A 282 -2.66 7.12 -17.49
C TRP A 282 -1.71 6.80 -18.63
N LYS A 283 -2.22 6.33 -19.77
CA LYS A 283 -1.39 6.09 -20.96
C LYS A 283 -0.74 7.39 -21.46
N GLU A 284 -1.52 8.46 -21.64
CA GLU A 284 -0.99 9.76 -22.03
C GLU A 284 0.07 10.27 -21.05
N LYS A 285 -0.16 10.05 -19.75
CA LYS A 285 0.79 10.41 -18.70
C LYS A 285 2.09 9.59 -18.78
N ILE A 286 1.97 8.27 -18.98
CA ILE A 286 3.12 7.38 -19.14
C ILE A 286 3.96 7.79 -20.35
N ASP A 287 3.31 8.15 -21.45
CA ASP A 287 3.97 8.55 -22.70
C ASP A 287 4.55 9.97 -22.63
N SER A 288 4.21 10.76 -21.60
CA SER A 288 4.58 12.18 -21.50
C SER A 288 6.00 12.46 -20.99
N PHE A 289 6.67 11.49 -20.35
CA PHE A 289 8.06 11.62 -19.93
C PHE A 289 8.73 10.26 -19.71
N GLU A 290 10.07 10.24 -19.70
CA GLU A 290 10.83 9.04 -19.36
C GLU A 290 10.69 8.73 -17.86
N ILE A 291 10.11 7.58 -17.56
CA ILE A 291 9.82 7.18 -16.18
C ILE A 291 11.02 6.43 -15.61
N GLU A 292 11.68 7.03 -14.63
CA GLU A 292 12.69 6.36 -13.83
C GLU A 292 12.22 6.23 -12.39
N ARG A 293 12.65 5.15 -11.72
CA ARG A 293 12.50 5.02 -10.27
C ARG A 293 13.26 6.16 -9.57
N PRO A 294 12.85 6.61 -8.36
CA PRO A 294 13.58 7.62 -7.61
C PRO A 294 15.05 7.23 -7.41
N ASN A 295 15.97 8.06 -7.90
CA ASN A 295 17.41 7.80 -7.87
C ASN A 295 18.04 8.10 -6.49
N LEU A 296 17.52 7.50 -5.43
CA LEU A 296 18.12 7.61 -4.09
C LEU A 296 19.52 6.97 -4.08
N PRO A 297 20.50 7.58 -3.38
CA PRO A 297 21.82 6.97 -3.22
C PRO A 297 21.72 5.59 -2.56
N LEU A 298 22.16 4.56 -3.27
CA LEU A 298 22.19 3.19 -2.78
C LEU A 298 23.62 2.72 -2.50
N LYS A 299 23.81 2.05 -1.36
CA LYS A 299 25.01 1.28 -1.01
C LYS A 299 25.02 -0.07 -1.72
N LYS A 300 23.85 -0.68 -1.92
CA LYS A 300 23.66 -1.95 -2.64
C LYS A 300 22.49 -1.85 -3.60
N ALA A 301 22.62 -2.49 -4.75
CA ALA A 301 21.50 -2.61 -5.67
C ALA A 301 20.41 -3.51 -5.04
N PRO A 302 19.11 -3.26 -5.27
CA PRO A 302 18.03 -4.08 -4.70
C PRO A 302 18.16 -5.57 -5.01
N GLU A 303 18.68 -5.92 -6.19
CA GLU A 303 18.88 -7.29 -6.65
C GLU A 303 20.02 -8.02 -5.90
N GLN A 304 20.85 -7.28 -5.15
CA GLN A 304 21.95 -7.83 -4.34
C GLN A 304 21.55 -8.13 -2.90
N ILE A 305 20.34 -7.76 -2.48
CA ILE A 305 19.81 -8.05 -1.15
C ILE A 305 19.36 -9.51 -1.12
N LYS A 306 19.98 -10.31 -0.25
CA LYS A 306 19.70 -11.76 -0.13
C LYS A 306 18.50 -12.05 0.74
N GLU A 307 18.37 -11.31 1.84
CA GLU A 307 17.26 -11.44 2.79
C GLU A 307 16.71 -10.05 3.04
N THR A 308 15.46 -9.83 2.66
CA THR A 308 14.79 -8.54 2.82
C THR A 308 14.45 -8.34 4.29
N ARG A 309 15.04 -7.31 4.93
CA ARG A 309 14.75 -6.96 6.32
C ARG A 309 14.39 -5.49 6.45
N PHE A 310 13.23 -5.24 7.04
CA PHE A 310 12.78 -3.88 7.35
C PHE A 310 13.20 -3.47 8.76
N THR A 311 13.54 -2.20 8.92
CA THR A 311 13.79 -1.56 10.21
C THR A 311 12.93 -0.31 10.32
N ARG A 312 12.29 -0.13 11.49
CA ARG A 312 11.48 1.06 11.76
C ARG A 312 12.31 2.17 12.41
N ARG A 313 12.20 3.38 11.88
CA ARG A 313 12.60 4.64 12.52
C ARG A 313 11.38 5.48 12.85
N LYS A 314 11.45 6.28 13.91
CA LYS A 314 10.33 7.11 14.38
C LYS A 314 10.76 8.53 14.73
N ARG A 315 9.90 9.51 14.41
CA ARG A 315 9.90 10.87 14.96
C ARG A 315 8.49 11.25 15.44
N VAL A 316 8.42 12.22 16.35
CA VAL A 316 7.15 12.66 16.95
C VAL A 316 7.08 14.17 16.89
N ILE A 317 6.05 14.68 16.22
CA ILE A 317 5.68 16.09 16.27
C ILE A 317 4.61 16.23 17.36
N GLU A 318 4.99 16.91 18.43
CA GLU A 318 4.12 17.16 19.59
C GLU A 318 2.79 17.79 19.19
N LYS A 319 1.73 17.41 19.90
CA LYS A 319 0.34 17.83 19.70
C LYS A 319 0.16 19.32 19.44
N ASP A 320 0.85 20.18 20.20
CA ASP A 320 0.72 21.64 20.05
C ASP A 320 1.30 22.13 18.73
N LYS A 321 2.48 21.60 18.34
CA LYS A 321 3.12 21.91 17.05
C LYS A 321 2.30 21.37 15.90
N TRP A 322 1.82 20.13 16.02
CA TRP A 322 0.96 19.53 15.00
C TRP A 322 -0.36 20.30 14.83
N SER A 323 -0.97 20.71 15.93
CA SER A 323 -2.18 21.52 15.90
C SER A 323 -1.95 22.86 15.20
N LYS A 324 -0.78 23.48 15.41
CA LYS A 324 -0.41 24.70 14.70
C LYS A 324 -0.20 24.48 13.21
N ILE A 325 0.48 23.40 12.81
CA ILE A 325 0.64 23.05 11.39
C ILE A 325 -0.72 22.86 10.72
N LYS A 326 -1.66 22.15 11.37
CA LYS A 326 -3.04 21.98 10.85
C LYS A 326 -3.79 23.30 10.70
N GLU A 327 -3.64 24.22 11.66
CA GLU A 327 -4.24 25.55 11.61
C GLU A 327 -3.70 26.37 10.43
N VAL A 328 -2.38 26.37 10.22
CA VAL A 328 -1.76 27.08 9.10
C VAL A 328 -2.16 26.44 7.77
N ALA A 329 -2.12 25.11 7.66
CA ALA A 329 -2.57 24.37 6.47
C ALA A 329 -4.01 24.72 6.08
N ALA A 330 -4.90 24.73 7.08
CA ALA A 330 -6.29 25.10 6.90
C ALA A 330 -6.43 26.53 6.36
N SER A 331 -5.67 27.51 6.87
CA SER A 331 -5.69 28.89 6.37
C SER A 331 -5.25 29.05 4.92
N TYR A 332 -4.44 28.11 4.42
CA TYR A 332 -4.05 28.02 3.02
C TYR A 332 -4.92 27.05 2.20
N LYS A 333 -6.08 26.64 2.76
CA LYS A 333 -7.06 25.76 2.11
C LYS A 333 -6.48 24.39 1.72
N SER A 334 -5.50 23.91 2.47
CA SER A 334 -4.85 22.62 2.24
C SER A 334 -5.11 21.63 3.37
N THR A 335 -5.17 20.34 3.04
CA THR A 335 -5.34 19.30 4.04
C THR A 335 -4.00 18.91 4.67
N PRO A 336 -3.97 18.50 5.95
CA PRO A 336 -2.72 18.10 6.59
C PRO A 336 -2.00 16.95 5.87
N SER A 337 -2.74 16.03 5.23
CA SER A 337 -2.16 14.96 4.42
C SER A 337 -1.37 15.47 3.22
N MET A 338 -1.82 16.54 2.55
CA MET A 338 -1.10 17.15 1.42
C MET A 338 0.17 17.87 1.89
N VAL A 339 0.17 18.44 3.10
CA VAL A 339 1.36 19.04 3.72
C VAL A 339 2.43 17.98 3.95
N LEU A 340 2.04 16.82 4.51
CA LEU A 340 2.96 15.70 4.75
C LEU A 340 3.50 15.11 3.44
N LEU A 341 2.64 14.92 2.43
CA LEU A 341 3.06 14.46 1.11
C LEU A 341 4.06 15.43 0.46
N THR A 342 3.79 16.73 0.54
CA THR A 342 4.66 17.78 -0.02
C THR A 342 6.00 17.82 0.70
N ALA A 343 6.00 17.75 2.04
CA ALA A 343 7.23 17.71 2.81
C ALA A 343 8.05 16.46 2.44
N TYR A 344 7.42 15.29 2.33
CA TYR A 344 8.10 14.06 1.93
C TYR A 344 8.67 14.14 0.50
N ALA A 345 7.89 14.64 -0.45
CA ALA A 345 8.33 14.81 -1.84
C ALA A 345 9.55 15.73 -1.95
N LEU A 346 9.59 16.83 -1.18
CA LEU A 346 10.75 17.74 -1.13
C LEU A 346 11.99 17.09 -0.51
N ILE A 347 11.81 16.24 0.51
CA ILE A 347 12.91 15.45 1.07
C ILE A 347 13.42 14.43 0.05
N LEU A 348 12.53 13.70 -0.63
CA LEU A 348 12.94 12.80 -1.70
C LEU A 348 13.68 13.54 -2.82
N GLU A 349 13.13 14.65 -3.31
CA GLU A 349 13.74 15.49 -4.37
C GLU A 349 15.18 15.91 -4.04
N ARG A 350 15.43 16.28 -2.78
CA ARG A 350 16.76 16.70 -2.33
C ARG A 350 17.79 15.57 -2.37
N TRP A 351 17.39 14.32 -2.14
CA TRP A 351 18.30 13.17 -2.13
C TRP A 351 18.35 12.42 -3.47
N THR A 352 17.29 12.42 -4.28
CA THR A 352 17.30 11.76 -5.58
C THR A 352 18.09 12.53 -6.63
N ASN A 353 18.18 13.87 -6.48
CA ASN A 353 18.73 14.76 -7.50
C ASN A 353 18.13 14.52 -8.90
N GLN A 354 16.84 14.20 -8.93
CA GLN A 354 16.06 13.87 -10.12
C GLN A 354 14.88 14.81 -10.23
N ASP A 355 14.57 15.25 -11.45
CA ASP A 355 13.51 16.23 -11.66
C ASP A 355 12.12 15.61 -11.61
N LYS A 356 11.94 14.34 -11.95
CA LYS A 356 10.63 13.68 -11.98
C LYS A 356 10.68 12.27 -11.44
N PHE A 357 9.80 11.91 -10.52
CA PHE A 357 9.68 10.52 -10.03
C PHE A 357 8.27 10.26 -9.49
N PHE A 358 7.90 8.99 -9.36
CA PHE A 358 6.64 8.58 -8.74
C PHE A 358 6.80 8.27 -7.25
N ILE A 359 5.80 8.67 -6.47
CA ILE A 359 5.57 8.24 -5.09
C ILE A 359 4.35 7.33 -5.08
N ASN A 360 4.47 6.17 -4.44
CA ASN A 360 3.39 5.20 -4.31
C ASN A 360 2.50 5.55 -3.09
N LEU A 361 1.19 5.72 -3.31
CA LEU A 361 0.22 6.10 -2.27
C LEU A 361 -0.87 5.04 -2.13
N PRO A 362 -0.91 4.31 -1.00
CA PRO A 362 -2.07 3.55 -0.59
C PRO A 362 -3.26 4.48 -0.31
N LEU A 363 -4.32 4.34 -1.09
CA LEU A 363 -5.58 5.04 -0.93
C LEU A 363 -6.62 4.17 -0.24
N PHE A 364 -7.35 4.81 0.67
CA PHE A 364 -8.53 4.25 1.29
C PHE A 364 -9.67 4.15 0.26
N ASN A 365 -10.15 2.96 -0.08
CA ASN A 365 -11.21 2.77 -1.08
C ASN A 365 -12.46 2.05 -0.53
N ARG A 366 -12.65 2.08 0.79
CA ARG A 366 -13.81 1.48 1.47
C ARG A 366 -14.98 2.48 1.54
N ASP A 367 -16.16 2.07 1.07
CA ASP A 367 -17.38 2.86 1.20
C ASP A 367 -17.97 2.72 2.60
N LEU A 368 -17.63 3.66 3.47
CA LEU A 368 -18.09 3.72 4.86
C LEU A 368 -19.58 4.04 5.02
N SER A 369 -20.27 4.44 3.95
CA SER A 369 -21.73 4.64 3.96
C SER A 369 -22.51 3.34 3.76
N ASN A 370 -21.80 2.26 3.40
CA ASN A 370 -22.33 0.92 3.26
C ASN A 370 -22.10 0.15 4.57
N GLU A 371 -23.19 -0.11 5.29
CA GLU A 371 -23.17 -0.85 6.57
C GLU A 371 -22.56 -2.25 6.43
N ASN A 372 -22.57 -2.84 5.23
CA ASN A 372 -21.94 -4.14 5.00
C ASN A 372 -20.41 -4.07 4.96
N LEU A 373 -19.85 -2.93 4.54
CA LEU A 373 -18.41 -2.77 4.31
C LEU A 373 -17.72 -2.09 5.49
N LYS A 374 -18.45 -1.25 6.22
CA LYS A 374 -17.94 -0.44 7.32
C LYS A 374 -17.14 -1.27 8.33
N ASP A 375 -17.76 -2.31 8.90
CA ASP A 375 -17.16 -3.16 9.93
C ASP A 375 -16.53 -4.45 9.36
N MET A 376 -16.44 -4.58 8.03
CA MET A 376 -15.83 -5.74 7.38
C MET A 376 -14.31 -5.70 7.52
N VAL A 377 -13.71 -6.84 7.91
CA VAL A 377 -12.27 -7.07 7.80
C VAL A 377 -11.95 -7.61 6.41
N ALA A 378 -11.30 -6.79 5.60
CA ALA A 378 -10.72 -7.14 4.30
C ALA A 378 -9.68 -6.08 3.87
N ASP A 379 -8.95 -6.34 2.78
CA ASP A 379 -8.10 -5.35 2.12
C ASP A 379 -8.90 -4.58 1.05
N PHE A 380 -9.32 -3.36 1.39
CA PHE A 380 -9.95 -2.42 0.46
C PHE A 380 -8.96 -1.41 -0.11
N THR A 381 -7.65 -1.62 0.04
CA THR A 381 -6.65 -0.67 -0.42
C THR A 381 -6.69 -0.56 -1.94
N ASN A 382 -6.59 0.68 -2.44
CA ASN A 382 -6.23 0.93 -3.83
C ASN A 382 -4.87 1.63 -3.85
N ILE A 383 -4.13 1.53 -4.95
CA ILE A 383 -2.85 2.21 -5.09
C ILE A 383 -3.00 3.37 -6.08
N LEU A 384 -2.44 4.52 -5.72
CA LEU A 384 -2.30 5.68 -6.59
C LEU A 384 -0.81 6.01 -6.76
N LEU A 385 -0.38 6.29 -7.99
CA LEU A 385 0.91 6.91 -8.23
C LEU A 385 0.75 8.43 -8.24
N VAL A 386 1.60 9.14 -7.52
CA VAL A 386 1.66 10.61 -7.58
C VAL A 386 3.00 10.99 -8.18
N GLU A 387 3.00 11.65 -9.33
CA GLU A 387 4.24 12.20 -9.86
C GLU A 387 4.66 13.44 -9.08
N HIS A 388 5.92 13.47 -8.67
CA HIS A 388 6.60 14.69 -8.29
C HIS A 388 7.38 15.20 -9.50
N GLU A 389 7.29 16.50 -9.76
CA GLU A 389 8.11 17.19 -10.74
C GLU A 389 8.75 18.43 -10.10
N ARG A 390 10.07 18.54 -10.16
CA ARG A 390 10.80 19.74 -9.78
C ARG A 390 10.43 20.88 -10.74
N LYS A 391 9.98 21.99 -10.17
CA LYS A 391 9.72 23.26 -10.86
C LYS A 391 10.43 24.39 -10.14
N ASN A 392 10.45 25.58 -10.76
CA ASN A 392 11.01 26.80 -10.16
C ASN A 392 10.06 27.41 -9.12
N ASP A 393 9.46 26.57 -8.28
CA ASP A 393 8.63 27.02 -7.16
C ASP A 393 9.54 27.77 -6.17
N THR A 394 9.05 28.93 -5.72
CA THR A 394 9.79 29.86 -4.88
C THR A 394 9.48 29.71 -3.39
N SER A 395 8.44 28.95 -3.04
CA SER A 395 7.97 28.73 -1.67
C SER A 395 7.36 27.34 -1.47
N PHE A 396 7.22 26.90 -0.21
CA PHE A 396 6.56 25.64 0.14
C PHE A 396 5.10 25.61 -0.34
N LEU A 397 4.39 26.73 -0.23
CA LEU A 397 2.98 26.84 -0.63
C LEU A 397 2.78 26.62 -2.14
N GLU A 398 3.70 27.09 -2.99
CA GLU A 398 3.64 26.86 -4.43
C GLU A 398 3.79 25.37 -4.77
N THR A 399 4.78 24.70 -4.16
CA THR A 399 4.98 23.26 -4.30
C THR A 399 3.76 22.49 -3.76
N LEU A 400 3.22 22.88 -2.60
CA LEU A 400 2.04 22.27 -2.01
C LEU A 400 0.83 22.35 -2.94
N ASN A 401 0.57 23.52 -3.52
CA ASN A 401 -0.56 23.71 -4.45
C ASN A 401 -0.40 22.86 -5.71
N ARG A 402 0.82 22.77 -6.24
CA ARG A 402 1.13 21.93 -7.41
C ARG A 402 0.95 20.45 -7.11
N ILE A 403 1.54 19.94 -6.03
CA ILE A 403 1.40 18.52 -5.64
C ILE A 403 -0.06 18.20 -5.33
N SER A 404 -0.78 19.09 -4.64
CA SER A 404 -2.21 18.91 -4.37
C SER A 404 -3.02 18.80 -5.66
N LYS A 405 -2.73 19.64 -6.67
CA LYS A 405 -3.37 19.55 -7.98
C LYS A 405 -3.07 18.21 -8.67
N THR A 406 -1.80 17.81 -8.74
CA THR A 406 -1.41 16.52 -9.30
C THR A 406 -2.10 15.35 -8.61
N PHE A 407 -2.17 15.38 -7.27
CA PHE A 407 -2.88 14.36 -6.49
C PHE A 407 -4.37 14.30 -6.87
N ILE A 408 -5.06 15.43 -6.96
CA ILE A 408 -6.48 15.50 -7.32
C ILE A 408 -6.72 14.99 -8.74
N ASP A 409 -5.86 15.38 -9.69
CA ASP A 409 -5.93 14.93 -11.08
C ASP A 409 -5.74 13.40 -11.16
N ASN A 410 -4.77 12.84 -10.44
CA ASN A 410 -4.51 11.40 -10.42
C ASN A 410 -5.63 10.63 -9.71
N ALA A 411 -6.09 11.13 -8.56
CA ALA A 411 -7.19 10.53 -7.79
C ALA A 411 -8.52 10.56 -8.56
N SER A 412 -8.70 11.50 -9.51
CA SER A 412 -9.85 11.50 -10.41
C SER A 412 -9.91 10.28 -11.33
N HIS A 413 -8.77 9.63 -11.56
CA HIS A 413 -8.61 8.51 -12.47
C HIS A 413 -8.19 7.23 -11.73
N SER A 414 -8.59 7.11 -10.46
CA SER A 414 -8.20 5.99 -9.59
C SER A 414 -8.95 4.69 -9.87
N SER A 415 -9.89 4.65 -10.84
CA SER A 415 -10.53 3.38 -11.23
C SER A 415 -9.56 2.47 -11.98
N TYR A 416 -8.53 3.05 -12.58
CA TYR A 416 -7.37 2.34 -13.10
C TYR A 416 -6.28 2.33 -12.00
N SER A 417 -6.12 1.18 -11.33
CA SER A 417 -5.26 1.06 -10.15
C SER A 417 -3.79 1.34 -10.48
N GLY A 418 -3.04 1.88 -9.52
CA GLY A 418 -1.60 2.14 -9.68
C GLY A 418 -0.78 0.86 -9.90
N VAL A 419 -1.29 -0.32 -9.55
CA VAL A 419 -0.69 -1.62 -9.92
C VAL A 419 -0.76 -1.83 -11.43
N LYS A 420 -1.89 -1.51 -12.06
CA LYS A 420 -2.04 -1.58 -13.52
C LYS A 420 -1.19 -0.52 -14.22
N VAL A 421 -1.14 0.70 -13.68
CA VAL A 421 -0.24 1.75 -14.19
C VAL A 421 1.22 1.27 -14.19
N GLN A 422 1.70 0.68 -13.09
CA GLN A 422 3.06 0.11 -13.02
C GLN A 422 3.27 -1.02 -14.03
N ARG A 423 2.25 -1.86 -14.27
CA ARG A 423 2.30 -2.91 -15.29
C ARG A 423 2.41 -2.34 -16.70
N ASP A 424 1.67 -1.28 -17.01
CA ASP A 424 1.74 -0.60 -18.31
C ASP A 424 3.11 0.07 -18.52
N ILE A 425 3.69 0.66 -17.46
CA ILE A 425 5.06 1.21 -17.50
C ILE A 425 6.08 0.10 -17.77
N SER A 426 5.97 -1.02 -17.04
CA SER A 426 6.84 -2.20 -17.21
C SER A 426 6.78 -2.73 -18.65
N LYS A 427 5.57 -2.81 -19.21
CA LYS A 427 5.31 -3.21 -20.60
C LYS A 427 5.95 -2.26 -21.61
N SER A 428 5.78 -0.95 -21.43
CA SER A 428 6.33 0.08 -22.32
C SER A 428 7.87 0.05 -22.35
N GLN A 429 8.49 -0.04 -21.17
CA GLN A 429 9.94 -0.05 -21.01
C GLN A 429 10.58 -1.40 -21.33
N GLY A 430 9.80 -2.49 -21.30
CA GLY A 430 10.31 -3.85 -21.46
C GLY A 430 11.12 -4.33 -20.25
N SER A 431 10.81 -3.85 -19.05
CA SER A 431 11.51 -4.17 -17.80
C SER A 431 10.52 -4.46 -16.66
N SER A 432 10.94 -5.20 -15.63
CA SER A 432 10.15 -5.46 -14.41
C SER A 432 10.49 -4.50 -13.26
N LEU A 433 11.12 -3.36 -13.55
CA LEU A 433 11.59 -2.43 -12.53
C LEU A 433 10.41 -1.85 -11.74
N ASN A 434 10.48 -1.94 -10.40
CA ASN A 434 9.57 -1.18 -9.54
C ASN A 434 9.88 0.32 -9.69
N VAL A 435 8.97 1.06 -10.32
CA VAL A 435 9.11 2.49 -10.63
C VAL A 435 8.71 3.41 -9.47
N ALA A 436 8.05 2.88 -8.44
CA ALA A 436 7.64 3.64 -7.26
C ALA A 436 7.94 2.88 -5.95
N PRO A 437 9.23 2.62 -5.65
CA PRO A 437 9.65 1.88 -4.46
C PRO A 437 9.60 2.70 -3.16
N VAL A 438 9.21 3.99 -3.23
CA VAL A 438 9.01 4.86 -2.07
C VAL A 438 7.52 5.06 -1.85
N VAL A 439 7.06 4.78 -0.63
CA VAL A 439 5.63 4.79 -0.27
C VAL A 439 5.31 5.95 0.66
N PHE A 440 4.12 6.53 0.50
CA PHE A 440 3.52 7.51 1.41
C PHE A 440 2.16 7.00 1.90
N ALA A 441 2.13 6.44 3.11
CA ALA A 441 0.95 5.91 3.78
C ALA A 441 0.51 6.84 4.93
N CYS A 442 -0.55 7.63 4.70
CA CYS A 442 -1.04 8.60 5.67
C CYS A 442 -2.33 8.12 6.36
N ASN A 443 -2.26 7.79 7.66
CA ASN A 443 -3.40 7.44 8.50
C ASN A 443 -3.54 8.36 9.72
N ILE A 444 -3.84 9.63 9.48
CA ILE A 444 -3.99 10.65 10.55
C ILE A 444 -5.43 10.86 11.02
N ASP A 445 -6.40 10.25 10.35
CA ASP A 445 -7.83 10.42 10.62
C ASP A 445 -8.42 9.29 11.50
N TYR A 446 -7.80 8.10 11.51
CA TYR A 446 -8.25 6.95 12.31
C TYR A 446 -7.18 6.43 13.25
N PRO A 447 -7.50 6.22 14.54
CA PRO A 447 -6.56 5.64 15.48
C PRO A 447 -6.41 4.14 15.22
N LEU A 448 -5.15 3.68 15.15
CA LEU A 448 -4.83 2.25 15.16
C LEU A 448 -5.11 1.65 16.55
N GLU A 449 -4.67 2.34 17.61
CA GLU A 449 -4.93 1.99 19.01
C GLU A 449 -6.19 2.73 19.49
N THR A 450 -7.26 1.99 19.79
CA THR A 450 -8.50 2.58 20.35
C THR A 450 -8.45 2.64 21.88
N GLU A 451 -9.24 3.52 22.49
CA GLU A 451 -9.36 3.57 23.95
C GLU A 451 -9.81 2.22 24.54
N THR A 452 -10.72 1.54 23.85
CA THR A 452 -11.21 0.21 24.25
C THR A 452 -10.12 -0.84 24.19
N SER A 453 -9.40 -0.95 23.07
CA SER A 453 -8.31 -1.92 22.94
C SER A 453 -7.16 -1.62 23.91
N SER A 454 -6.84 -0.34 24.11
CA SER A 454 -5.79 0.10 25.04
C SER A 454 -6.10 -0.28 26.50
N LYS A 455 -7.36 -0.07 26.93
CA LYS A 455 -7.81 -0.47 28.28
C LYS A 455 -7.87 -1.99 28.46
N ALA A 456 -8.24 -2.73 27.42
CA ALA A 456 -8.44 -4.17 27.49
C ALA A 456 -7.13 -4.96 27.44
N LEU A 457 -6.23 -4.59 26.52
CA LEU A 457 -5.05 -5.36 26.14
C LEU A 457 -3.74 -4.68 26.56
N GLY A 458 -3.75 -3.36 26.75
CA GLY A 458 -2.55 -2.56 27.00
C GLY A 458 -2.18 -1.63 25.85
N LYS A 459 -1.05 -0.93 25.97
CA LYS A 459 -0.60 0.07 24.97
C LYS A 459 0.28 -0.54 23.90
N ILE A 460 0.14 -0.10 22.66
CA ILE A 460 1.07 -0.47 21.58
C ILE A 460 2.42 0.19 21.86
N THR A 461 3.47 -0.62 22.00
CA THR A 461 4.83 -0.16 22.30
C THR A 461 5.79 -0.31 21.13
N TYR A 462 5.56 -1.27 20.25
CA TYR A 462 6.34 -1.45 19.02
C TYR A 462 5.42 -1.83 17.86
N MET A 463 5.80 -1.44 16.66
CA MET A 463 5.17 -1.89 15.43
C MET A 463 6.19 -1.77 14.31
N VAL A 464 6.18 -2.68 13.34
CA VAL A 464 6.89 -2.54 12.07
C VAL A 464 6.03 -3.15 10.98
N SER A 465 6.07 -2.61 9.77
CA SER A 465 5.53 -3.29 8.61
C SER A 465 6.59 -3.59 7.57
N GLN A 466 6.28 -4.56 6.73
CA GLN A 466 7.08 -4.98 5.60
C GLN A 466 6.20 -4.93 4.37
N THR A 467 6.75 -4.49 3.25
CA THR A 467 6.03 -4.49 1.98
C THR A 467 6.97 -4.95 0.87
N PRO A 468 6.63 -6.01 0.14
CA PRO A 468 7.49 -6.51 -0.93
C PRO A 468 7.85 -5.43 -1.96
N GLY A 469 9.11 -5.42 -2.39
CA GLY A 469 9.58 -4.49 -3.43
C GLY A 469 9.72 -3.02 -3.00
N VAL A 470 9.33 -2.66 -1.76
CA VAL A 470 9.42 -1.29 -1.23
C VAL A 470 10.78 -1.06 -0.58
N TRP A 471 11.38 0.10 -0.84
CA TRP A 471 12.67 0.50 -0.25
C TRP A 471 12.47 1.29 1.04
N LEU A 472 11.51 2.22 1.00
CA LEU A 472 11.20 3.15 2.07
C LEU A 472 9.69 3.37 2.12
N ASP A 473 9.07 2.92 3.20
CA ASP A 473 7.66 3.14 3.50
C ASP A 473 7.51 4.23 4.57
N PHE A 474 7.00 5.40 4.15
CA PHE A 474 6.68 6.47 5.07
C PHE A 474 5.23 6.35 5.54
N GLN A 475 5.08 5.99 6.82
CA GLN A 475 3.81 5.95 7.53
C GLN A 475 3.64 7.12 8.47
N SER A 476 2.42 7.66 8.57
CA SER A 476 2.09 8.67 9.58
C SER A 476 0.76 8.39 10.26
N TYR A 477 0.70 8.53 11.58
CA TYR A 477 -0.53 8.35 12.37
C TYR A 477 -0.58 9.23 13.61
N ILE A 478 -1.75 9.33 14.25
CA ILE A 478 -1.93 10.10 15.49
C ILE A 478 -1.91 9.17 16.70
N LYS A 479 -1.13 9.53 17.72
CA LYS A 479 -1.13 8.88 19.04
C LYS A 479 -1.21 9.93 20.14
N ASP A 480 -2.24 9.87 20.98
CA ASP A 480 -2.48 10.82 22.07
C ASP A 480 -2.51 12.32 21.65
N GLY A 481 -2.78 12.57 20.36
CA GLY A 481 -2.79 13.90 19.74
C GLY A 481 -1.49 14.31 19.07
N ASP A 482 -0.40 13.58 19.32
CA ASP A 482 0.89 13.76 18.63
C ASP A 482 0.83 13.13 17.23
N LEU A 483 1.52 13.76 16.28
CA LEU A 483 1.76 13.17 14.97
C LEU A 483 3.02 12.31 15.03
N VAL A 484 2.87 11.02 14.80
CA VAL A 484 3.96 10.07 14.72
C VAL A 484 4.33 9.85 13.26
N LEU A 485 5.62 10.01 12.95
CA LEU A 485 6.22 9.76 11.65
C LEU A 485 7.06 8.49 11.75
N CYS A 486 6.77 7.47 10.94
CA CYS A 486 7.48 6.20 10.92
C CYS A 486 8.03 5.91 9.53
N TRP A 487 9.30 5.53 9.44
CA TRP A 487 9.93 5.05 8.22
C TRP A 487 10.30 3.59 8.40
N ASP A 488 9.68 2.72 7.61
CA ASP A 488 10.04 1.31 7.52
C ASP A 488 10.85 1.10 6.25
N SER A 489 12.11 0.68 6.41
CA SER A 489 13.06 0.67 5.30
C SER A 489 13.92 -0.59 5.27
N VAL A 490 14.34 -0.97 4.06
CA VAL A 490 15.38 -1.97 3.86
C VAL A 490 16.74 -1.28 3.99
N ASP A 491 17.25 -1.18 5.20
CA ASP A 491 18.44 -0.39 5.54
C ASP A 491 19.70 -0.78 4.77
N GLU A 492 19.83 -2.06 4.41
CA GLU A 492 20.97 -2.58 3.66
C GLU A 492 21.13 -1.94 2.28
N LEU A 493 20.04 -1.38 1.71
CA LEU A 493 20.06 -0.64 0.45
C LEU A 493 20.84 0.68 0.58
N PHE A 494 20.84 1.32 1.74
CA PHE A 494 21.23 2.72 1.87
C PHE A 494 22.60 2.89 2.53
N PRO A 495 23.31 4.00 2.24
CA PRO A 495 24.44 4.43 3.05
C PRO A 495 24.06 4.60 4.52
N GLU A 496 25.00 4.32 5.41
CA GLU A 496 24.79 4.45 6.85
C GLU A 496 24.36 5.87 7.22
N LYS A 497 23.37 6.01 8.12
CA LYS A 497 22.79 7.28 8.61
C LYS A 497 22.04 8.13 7.58
N MET A 498 22.03 7.78 6.29
CA MET A 498 21.34 8.58 5.27
C MET A 498 19.84 8.73 5.59
N LEU A 499 19.17 7.63 5.94
CA LEU A 499 17.74 7.66 6.26
C LEU A 499 17.45 8.45 7.54
N ASP A 500 18.33 8.37 8.54
CA ASP A 500 18.22 9.17 9.76
C ASP A 500 18.35 10.67 9.46
N ASP A 501 19.30 11.06 8.62
CA ASP A 501 19.49 12.45 8.18
C ASP A 501 18.28 12.98 7.37
N MET A 502 17.71 12.14 6.50
CA MET A 502 16.52 12.48 5.73
C MET A 502 15.29 12.64 6.65
N LEU A 503 15.07 11.73 7.59
CA LEU A 503 13.95 11.79 8.53
C LEU A 503 14.08 12.98 9.50
N ASN A 504 15.30 13.29 9.96
CA ASN A 504 15.57 14.51 10.73
C ASN A 504 15.25 15.77 9.91
N SER A 505 15.64 15.79 8.64
CA SER A 505 15.35 16.92 7.74
C SER A 505 13.84 17.11 7.51
N LEU A 506 13.08 16.01 7.43
CA LEU A 506 11.61 16.02 7.35
C LEU A 506 11.00 16.62 8.63
N GLU A 507 11.43 16.16 9.80
CA GLU A 507 10.99 16.68 11.10
C GLU A 507 11.27 18.19 11.22
N GLU A 508 12.51 18.61 10.94
CA GLU A 508 12.89 20.03 10.96
C GLU A 508 12.05 20.87 9.99
N GLN A 509 11.74 20.33 8.81
CA GLN A 509 10.91 21.02 7.83
C GLN A 509 9.49 21.20 8.37
N LEU A 510 8.89 20.15 8.93
CA LEU A 510 7.55 20.21 9.51
C LEU A 510 7.48 21.17 10.69
N LEU A 511 8.49 21.20 11.57
CA LEU A 511 8.53 22.12 12.71
C LEU A 511 8.60 23.60 12.27
N ARG A 512 9.23 23.92 11.13
CA ARG A 512 9.22 25.27 10.56
C ARG A 512 7.84 25.69 10.09
N LEU A 513 7.05 24.75 9.54
CA LEU A 513 5.68 25.00 9.09
C LEU A 513 4.71 25.37 10.23
N THR A 514 5.17 25.45 11.48
CA THR A 514 4.42 26.08 12.58
C THR A 514 4.31 27.61 12.45
N LYS A 515 5.14 28.23 11.59
CA LYS A 515 5.13 29.68 11.33
C LYS A 515 4.55 29.97 9.94
N TYR A 516 3.60 30.90 9.84
CA TYR A 516 2.97 31.28 8.56
C TYR A 516 3.98 31.77 7.52
N ASP A 517 4.94 32.59 7.92
CA ASP A 517 5.92 33.17 7.00
C ASP A 517 6.77 32.12 6.27
N ASP A 518 7.06 30.98 6.92
CA ASP A 518 7.87 29.90 6.32
C ASP A 518 7.14 29.15 5.19
N TRP A 519 5.82 29.33 5.03
CA TRP A 519 5.04 28.75 3.92
C TRP A 519 5.17 29.56 2.63
N ILE A 520 5.32 30.88 2.76
CA ILE A 520 5.35 31.84 1.64
C ILE A 520 6.73 32.47 1.45
N ALA A 521 7.69 32.18 2.32
CA ALA A 521 9.05 32.70 2.25
C ALA A 521 9.66 32.37 0.88
N THR A 522 10.06 33.42 0.16
CA THR A 522 10.69 33.30 -1.15
C THR A 522 12.20 33.14 -1.03
N ASN A 523 12.81 32.61 -2.10
CA ASN A 523 14.25 32.41 -2.23
C ASN A 523 15.11 33.67 -1.94
N GLU A 524 14.57 34.88 -2.05
CA GLU A 524 15.37 36.12 -1.89
C GLU A 524 15.33 36.72 -0.47
N ASN A 525 14.25 36.53 0.28
CA ASN A 525 14.03 37.21 1.57
C ASN A 525 14.28 36.32 2.81
N SER A 526 14.69 35.07 2.60
CA SER A 526 15.01 34.17 3.70
C SER A 526 16.37 33.51 3.53
N ASN A 527 17.31 33.89 4.40
CA ASN A 527 18.49 33.05 4.69
C ASN A 527 18.10 31.63 5.19
N ASN A 528 16.80 31.35 5.37
CA ASN A 528 16.28 30.10 5.93
C ASN A 528 15.80 29.08 4.88
N TYR A 529 15.31 29.50 3.71
CA TYR A 529 14.89 28.57 2.64
C TYR A 529 16.07 28.23 1.70
N LEU A 530 16.95 29.19 1.39
CA LEU A 530 18.20 28.93 0.65
C LEU A 530 19.17 28.02 1.43
N LYS A 531 19.20 28.10 2.77
CA LYS A 531 19.93 27.13 3.60
C LYS A 531 19.41 25.70 3.44
N TYR A 532 18.17 25.47 3.02
CA TYR A 532 17.63 24.12 2.81
C TYR A 532 18.09 23.49 1.49
N ARG A 533 18.45 24.32 0.49
CA ARG A 533 19.14 23.86 -0.72
C ARG A 533 20.63 23.56 -0.47
N GLU A 534 21.27 24.24 0.48
CA GLU A 534 22.72 24.15 0.72
C GLU A 534 23.16 23.49 2.05
N TYR A 535 22.25 23.03 2.93
CA TYR A 535 22.67 22.37 4.16
C TYR A 535 23.25 20.97 3.87
N LYS A 536 24.58 20.91 3.93
CA LYS A 536 25.44 19.71 3.94
C LYS A 536 25.04 18.62 2.95
N LYS A 537 25.68 18.66 1.78
CA LYS A 537 26.36 17.46 1.27
C LYS A 537 27.18 16.92 2.45
N CYS A 538 26.63 15.98 3.23
CA CYS A 538 27.47 15.13 4.06
C CYS A 538 28.52 14.59 3.10
N SER A 539 29.78 14.86 3.43
CA SER A 539 30.96 14.62 2.62
C SER A 539 31.12 13.13 2.36
N PHE A 540 30.34 12.61 1.42
CA PHE A 540 30.58 11.37 0.73
C PHE A 540 30.97 11.75 -0.69
N ASN A 541 32.17 11.34 -1.06
CA ASN A 541 32.83 11.74 -2.29
C ASN A 541 32.01 11.21 -3.49
N TYR A 542 31.15 12.07 -4.04
CA TYR A 542 30.14 11.74 -5.06
C TYR A 542 30.71 11.41 -6.46
N ASN A 543 32.01 11.13 -6.55
CA ASN A 543 32.77 11.00 -7.81
C ASN A 543 33.46 9.65 -8.00
N LYS A 544 32.94 8.57 -7.42
CA LYS A 544 33.47 7.22 -7.71
C LYS A 544 32.36 6.19 -7.59
N LEU A 545 31.54 6.05 -8.64
CA LEU A 545 30.77 4.84 -9.00
C LEU A 545 29.92 5.07 -10.28
N GLN A 546 30.34 5.94 -11.19
CA GLN A 546 29.86 5.97 -12.58
C GLN A 546 30.95 5.38 -13.47
N SER A 547 30.94 4.07 -13.66
CA SER A 547 31.51 3.40 -14.83
C SER A 547 31.26 1.89 -14.73
N MET A 548 30.04 1.46 -15.06
CA MET A 548 29.82 0.13 -15.62
C MET A 548 28.83 0.30 -16.76
N ASP A 549 29.35 0.83 -17.87
CA ASP A 549 28.69 0.70 -19.17
C ASP A 549 28.54 -0.79 -19.47
N VAL A 550 27.31 -1.29 -19.43
CA VAL A 550 26.97 -2.57 -20.03
C VAL A 550 26.95 -2.33 -21.54
N PRO A 551 27.76 -3.02 -22.37
CA PRO A 551 27.77 -2.77 -23.80
C PRO A 551 26.42 -3.16 -24.40
N LEU A 552 25.67 -2.17 -24.91
CA LEU A 552 24.60 -2.39 -25.89
C LEU A 552 25.26 -2.82 -27.21
N GLY A 553 25.54 -4.12 -27.32
CA GLY A 553 25.99 -4.72 -28.56
C GLY A 553 24.83 -4.88 -29.52
N GLU A 554 24.60 -3.88 -30.38
CA GLU A 554 23.89 -4.09 -31.64
C GLU A 554 24.76 -4.97 -32.55
N LYS A 555 24.46 -6.28 -32.58
CA LYS A 555 24.86 -7.13 -33.69
C LYS A 555 23.61 -7.46 -34.51
N SER A 556 23.62 -7.04 -35.77
CA SER A 556 22.81 -7.55 -36.87
C SER A 556 22.52 -9.05 -36.70
N ARG A 557 21.25 -9.43 -36.52
CA ARG A 557 20.84 -10.83 -36.31
C ARG A 557 20.22 -11.41 -37.58
N VAL A 558 20.87 -12.47 -38.05
CA VAL A 558 20.44 -13.34 -39.15
C VAL A 558 19.24 -14.17 -38.69
N TYR A 559 18.19 -14.25 -39.50
CA TYR A 559 17.07 -15.16 -39.30
C TYR A 559 17.57 -16.61 -39.39
N THR A 560 17.74 -17.30 -38.26
CA THR A 560 18.04 -18.73 -38.22
C THR A 560 16.74 -19.53 -38.29
N THR A 561 16.61 -20.36 -39.32
CA THR A 561 15.45 -21.23 -39.58
C THR A 561 15.47 -22.56 -38.82
N ASN A 562 16.50 -22.82 -37.99
CA ASN A 562 16.61 -24.02 -37.16
C ASN A 562 16.50 -23.65 -35.68
N LEU A 563 15.29 -23.78 -35.12
CA LEU A 563 15.03 -23.61 -33.67
C LEU A 563 15.35 -24.89 -32.90
N THR A 564 15.87 -24.78 -31.69
CA THR A 564 16.10 -25.94 -30.81
C THR A 564 14.79 -26.58 -30.36
N VAL A 565 14.83 -27.82 -29.86
CA VAL A 565 13.65 -28.50 -29.31
C VAL A 565 13.05 -27.69 -28.15
N THR A 566 13.91 -27.14 -27.29
CA THR A 566 13.52 -26.29 -26.15
C THR A 566 12.88 -25.00 -26.64
N GLN A 567 13.46 -24.32 -27.63
CA GLN A 567 12.89 -23.11 -28.23
C GLN A 567 11.51 -23.36 -28.84
N ASN A 568 11.30 -24.47 -29.56
CA ASN A 568 9.99 -24.80 -30.13
C ASN A 568 8.92 -25.02 -29.04
N LYS A 569 9.25 -25.77 -27.98
CA LYS A 569 8.35 -25.95 -26.83
C LYS A 569 8.05 -24.63 -26.12
N MET A 570 9.06 -23.78 -25.95
CA MET A 570 8.90 -22.47 -25.33
C MET A 570 7.99 -21.53 -26.14
N ILE A 571 8.07 -21.58 -27.47
CA ILE A 571 7.14 -20.87 -28.37
C ILE A 571 5.70 -21.31 -28.11
N ASP A 572 5.43 -22.62 -28.01
CA ASP A 572 4.07 -23.13 -27.78
C ASP A 572 3.53 -22.67 -26.41
N ILE A 573 4.37 -22.73 -25.38
CA ILE A 573 4.02 -22.27 -24.02
C ILE A 573 3.69 -20.78 -24.03
N TRP A 574 4.53 -19.95 -24.66
CA TRP A 574 4.31 -18.50 -24.72
C TRP A 574 3.08 -18.13 -25.55
N LYS A 575 2.86 -18.76 -26.71
CA LYS A 575 1.64 -18.54 -27.52
C LYS A 575 0.38 -18.82 -26.72
N LYS A 576 0.37 -19.92 -25.98
CA LYS A 576 -0.76 -20.34 -25.14
C LYS A 576 -1.04 -19.35 -23.99
N HIS A 577 0.00 -18.90 -23.29
CA HIS A 577 -0.18 -18.07 -22.09
C HIS A 577 -0.27 -16.56 -22.38
N LEU A 578 0.30 -16.09 -23.49
CA LEU A 578 0.28 -14.68 -23.87
C LEU A 578 -0.88 -14.32 -24.81
N ASP A 579 -1.61 -15.32 -25.32
CA ASP A 579 -2.70 -15.19 -26.31
C ASP A 579 -2.24 -14.49 -27.61
N ILE A 580 -1.12 -14.99 -28.16
CA ILE A 580 -0.46 -14.45 -29.37
C ILE A 580 -0.32 -15.54 -30.44
N ARG A 581 -0.54 -15.18 -31.71
CA ARG A 581 -0.53 -16.13 -32.84
C ARG A 581 0.86 -16.34 -33.42
N GLU A 582 1.64 -15.28 -33.50
CA GLU A 582 3.02 -15.25 -34.00
C GLU A 582 3.93 -14.64 -32.94
N ILE A 583 5.09 -15.26 -32.76
CA ILE A 583 6.10 -14.85 -31.79
C ILE A 583 7.49 -15.22 -32.31
N SER A 584 8.44 -14.29 -32.17
CA SER A 584 9.86 -14.50 -32.41
C SER A 584 10.56 -14.95 -31.13
N ILE A 585 11.59 -15.78 -31.25
CA ILE A 585 12.39 -16.18 -30.07
C ILE A 585 13.11 -15.00 -29.40
N TYR A 586 13.21 -13.87 -30.09
CA TYR A 586 13.85 -12.64 -29.63
C TYR A 586 12.85 -11.62 -29.06
N ASP A 587 11.55 -11.91 -29.08
CA ASP A 587 10.55 -11.00 -28.56
C ASP A 587 10.71 -10.84 -27.05
N ASN A 588 10.73 -9.59 -26.60
CA ASN A 588 10.82 -9.26 -25.19
C ASN A 588 9.47 -9.54 -24.50
N TYR A 589 9.52 -10.36 -23.45
CA TYR A 589 8.39 -10.83 -22.65
C TYR A 589 7.39 -9.73 -22.30
N PHE A 590 7.88 -8.63 -21.72
CA PHE A 590 7.02 -7.53 -21.28
C PHE A 590 6.43 -6.77 -22.46
N LYS A 591 7.23 -6.49 -23.50
CA LYS A 591 6.78 -5.71 -24.67
C LYS A 591 5.63 -6.38 -25.42
N ILE A 592 5.61 -7.70 -25.48
CA ILE A 592 4.52 -8.46 -26.11
C ILE A 592 3.31 -8.71 -25.19
N GLY A 593 3.27 -8.07 -24.02
CA GLY A 593 2.13 -8.12 -23.10
C GLY A 593 2.19 -9.24 -22.06
N GLY A 594 3.40 -9.73 -21.75
CA GLY A 594 3.66 -10.52 -20.54
C GLY A 594 3.53 -9.69 -19.27
N ASP A 595 3.13 -10.34 -18.18
CA ASP A 595 3.05 -9.79 -16.83
C ASP A 595 3.27 -10.92 -15.81
N SER A 596 3.35 -10.62 -14.52
CA SER A 596 3.63 -11.66 -13.51
C SER A 596 2.58 -12.78 -13.48
N LEU A 597 1.34 -12.54 -13.92
CA LEU A 597 0.26 -13.55 -13.92
C LEU A 597 0.53 -14.57 -15.01
N LYS A 598 0.81 -14.08 -16.21
CA LYS A 598 1.17 -14.93 -17.33
C LYS A 598 2.51 -15.63 -17.07
N ALA A 599 3.46 -14.97 -16.41
CA ALA A 599 4.77 -15.53 -16.07
C ALA A 599 4.63 -16.73 -15.14
N MET A 600 3.76 -16.64 -14.13
CA MET A 600 3.47 -17.75 -13.22
C MET A 600 2.89 -18.97 -13.96
N GLY A 601 1.90 -18.74 -14.84
CA GLY A 601 1.35 -19.79 -15.69
C GLY A 601 2.40 -20.44 -16.60
N ILE A 602 3.24 -19.62 -17.22
CA ILE A 602 4.35 -20.06 -18.09
C ILE A 602 5.35 -20.89 -17.27
N ILE A 603 5.80 -20.44 -16.10
CA ILE A 603 6.73 -21.19 -15.25
C ILE A 603 6.15 -22.54 -14.84
N ASN A 604 4.89 -22.58 -14.41
CA ASN A 604 4.24 -23.83 -14.03
C ASN A 604 4.16 -24.80 -15.22
N GLU A 605 3.92 -24.29 -16.43
CA GLU A 605 3.95 -25.12 -17.62
C GLU A 605 5.38 -25.56 -18.00
N ILE A 606 6.40 -24.71 -17.87
CA ILE A 606 7.80 -25.08 -18.09
C ILE A 606 8.21 -26.18 -17.12
N LYS A 607 7.94 -26.02 -15.82
CA LYS A 607 8.20 -27.02 -14.78
C LYS A 607 7.62 -28.38 -15.17
N ARG A 608 6.36 -28.39 -15.64
CA ARG A 608 5.66 -29.60 -16.10
C ARG A 608 6.25 -30.19 -17.37
N VAL A 609 6.55 -29.37 -18.39
CA VAL A 609 7.00 -29.81 -19.72
C VAL A 609 8.44 -30.33 -19.69
N PHE A 610 9.30 -29.70 -18.88
CA PHE A 610 10.73 -30.04 -18.78
C PHE A 610 11.09 -30.81 -17.51
N LYS A 611 10.10 -31.12 -16.64
CA LYS A 611 10.28 -31.81 -15.35
C LYS A 611 11.28 -31.11 -14.40
N LEU A 612 11.25 -29.78 -14.40
CA LEU A 612 12.17 -28.92 -13.62
C LEU A 612 11.54 -28.49 -12.29
N GLU A 613 10.90 -29.42 -11.57
CA GLU A 613 10.25 -29.15 -10.30
C GLU A 613 11.28 -28.65 -9.28
N ASN A 614 11.02 -27.50 -8.66
CA ASN A 614 11.90 -26.80 -7.70
C ASN A 614 13.25 -26.28 -8.25
N GLN A 615 13.53 -26.40 -9.54
CA GLN A 615 14.80 -25.96 -10.14
C GLN A 615 14.71 -24.58 -10.80
N ILE A 616 13.49 -24.14 -11.13
CA ILE A 616 13.23 -22.86 -11.77
C ILE A 616 12.14 -22.07 -11.05
N SER A 617 12.24 -20.74 -11.11
CA SER A 617 11.29 -19.78 -10.56
C SER A 617 10.97 -18.68 -11.58
N MET A 618 10.07 -17.74 -11.28
CA MET A 618 9.76 -16.62 -12.19
C MET A 618 10.96 -15.72 -12.47
N ASN A 619 11.97 -15.71 -11.59
CA ASN A 619 13.22 -15.01 -11.85
C ASN A 619 13.88 -15.44 -13.17
N LEU A 620 13.66 -16.69 -13.61
CA LEU A 620 14.12 -17.16 -14.93
C LEU A 620 13.61 -16.24 -16.06
N ILE A 621 12.32 -15.91 -16.06
CA ILE A 621 11.70 -15.05 -17.08
C ILE A 621 12.14 -13.60 -16.91
N PHE A 622 12.23 -13.11 -15.67
CA PHE A 622 12.52 -11.69 -15.42
C PHE A 622 13.99 -11.31 -15.61
N THR A 623 14.91 -12.28 -15.53
CA THR A 623 16.32 -12.10 -15.90
C THR A 623 16.60 -12.42 -17.36
N ASN A 624 15.79 -13.29 -17.98
CA ASN A 624 15.95 -13.73 -19.36
C ASN A 624 14.70 -13.38 -20.17
N LEU A 625 14.64 -12.14 -20.65
CA LEU A 625 13.40 -11.56 -21.20
C LEU A 625 12.94 -12.12 -22.56
N THR A 626 13.58 -13.15 -23.12
CA THR A 626 13.33 -13.67 -24.48
C THR A 626 13.34 -15.19 -24.48
N ILE A 627 12.56 -15.83 -25.35
CA ILE A 627 12.57 -17.30 -25.50
C ILE A 627 13.97 -17.85 -25.77
N GLU A 628 14.80 -17.17 -26.57
CA GLU A 628 16.21 -17.54 -26.80
C GLU A 628 16.94 -17.77 -25.47
N ARG A 629 17.08 -16.70 -24.68
CA ARG A 629 17.80 -16.71 -23.39
C ARG A 629 17.21 -17.67 -22.36
N ILE A 630 15.88 -17.81 -22.31
CA ILE A 630 15.23 -18.77 -21.39
C ILE A 630 15.55 -20.20 -21.82
N SER A 631 15.50 -20.48 -23.12
CA SER A 631 15.80 -21.81 -23.65
C SER A 631 17.25 -22.18 -23.35
N ASP A 632 18.19 -21.26 -23.55
CA ASP A 632 19.60 -21.47 -23.21
C ASP A 632 19.77 -21.85 -21.73
N LYS A 633 19.06 -21.16 -20.82
CA LYS A 633 19.10 -21.47 -19.38
C LYS A 633 18.44 -22.80 -19.02
N ILE A 634 17.36 -23.16 -19.71
CA ILE A 634 16.72 -24.47 -19.51
C ILE A 634 17.64 -25.58 -20.00
N ASP A 635 18.28 -25.40 -21.16
CA ASP A 635 19.21 -26.36 -21.73
C ASP A 635 20.43 -26.56 -20.82
N GLU A 636 21.01 -25.47 -20.27
CA GLU A 636 22.07 -25.54 -19.24
C GLU A 636 21.64 -26.37 -18.01
N ILE A 637 20.43 -26.14 -17.48
CA ILE A 637 19.92 -26.87 -16.30
C ILE A 637 19.70 -28.36 -16.62
N LEU A 638 19.18 -28.68 -17.80
CA LEU A 638 18.94 -30.06 -18.23
C LEU A 638 20.25 -30.83 -18.41
N GLU A 639 21.27 -30.19 -19.01
CA GLU A 639 22.61 -30.78 -19.14
C GLU A 639 23.23 -31.06 -17.77
N ASP A 640 23.14 -30.14 -16.82
CA ASP A 640 23.63 -30.35 -15.46
C ASP A 640 22.94 -31.56 -14.79
N ILE A 641 21.61 -31.69 -14.91
CA ILE A 641 20.86 -32.82 -14.33
C ILE A 641 21.26 -34.15 -14.97
N GLU A 642 21.48 -34.20 -16.28
CA GLU A 642 21.95 -35.40 -16.99
C GLU A 642 23.37 -35.80 -16.57
N VAL A 643 24.24 -34.83 -16.28
CA VAL A 643 25.62 -35.09 -15.82
C VAL A 643 25.66 -35.64 -14.38
N TYR A 644 24.75 -35.22 -13.50
CA TYR A 644 24.68 -35.71 -12.10
C TYR A 644 23.80 -36.95 -11.89
N SER A 645 23.15 -37.46 -12.95
CA SER A 645 22.33 -38.68 -12.92
C SER A 645 23.01 -39.92 -13.55
N ILE A 646 24.26 -39.77 -13.99
CA ILE A 646 25.20 -40.83 -14.41
C ILE A 646 26.21 -41.07 -13.28
#